data_AF-A0A3D8T246-F1
#
_entry.id   AF-A0A3D8T246-F1
#
_cell.length_a   1.000
_cell.length_b   1.000
_cell.length_c   1.000
_cell.angle_alpha   90.00
_cell.angle_beta   90.00
_cell.angle_gamma   90.00
#
_symmetry.space_group_name_H-M   'P 1'
#
loop_
_entity.id
_entity.type
_entity.pdbx_description
1 polymer ?
#
loop_
_entity_poly.entity_id
_entity_poly.type
_entity_poly.pdbx_seq_one_letter_code
_entity_poly.pdbx_strand_id
1 'polypeptide(L)'
;MQLQQILETTEKDYDDDFEMIDPPDVHGDDAPSLTSASSVTLTEDTTVPAYHSYECGNPYCQLSHASASEERASDRAIEPLLEAMQATAEDLLQAKGPIFHAKLDTSITSEKSTLVAETFLGGLPAQYRRVMNCTACKQFMRQYGDLCMVSDDGTLIPLYWPVNDAVTAHYKESVSDVRELFKNKPVGNEFRIYSDKSRIIGTPKTGEWNHMSINLKNVPLAQHYTDSQDTNTTYTMLDRILDDNSTAVIDRVFHIIQDDQLPYTQSHKAPVAWLKQTNDALAKVQLKGTQKQNLVTRYSREAFVGCISSLRGGMMGYLFECVREGQDMSTLKMNWEAKANPLNYLRPTAAPSIGNVESAEKILGRIGYTPRDLERQYLTTDQIPKRAIIWSEEETAILDGKVEVEQLSKKPPKLFGSVLPATHQAKGNALLDFSNVPTTKISMRKLVLKVLSDVEYIEAFIPAEPIGPYFFTTGHDDTKPIMSFHGEGSHTASWYTWGIKSPANHANLKAETWVPVTHLITFPHMWDEFESPRDCFDDEKVDAFKYLRHNISLLFCLKHCKETSSTRELCLFPTLLRGEFHSVRKTIEAFSKKGNIEQPDKNKQQVAGLGFKKNESSPEIKVRIKTKGGQLSSYAITIFE
;
A
#
# COMPACT_ATOMS: atom_id res chain seq x y z
N MET A 1 -18.30 19.76 33.00
CA MET A 1 -16.98 19.93 33.63
C MET A 1 -16.04 18.73 33.46
N GLN A 2 -16.50 17.49 33.25
CA GLN A 2 -15.61 16.32 33.03
C GLN A 2 -15.16 16.09 31.58
N LEU A 3 -15.78 16.75 30.58
CA LEU A 3 -15.44 16.58 29.15
C LEU A 3 -14.20 17.35 28.69
N GLN A 4 -13.77 18.37 29.45
CA GLN A 4 -12.60 19.20 29.11
C GLN A 4 -11.28 18.55 29.56
N GLN A 5 -11.33 17.70 30.60
CA GLN A 5 -10.13 17.10 31.21
C GLN A 5 -9.61 15.86 30.45
N ILE A 6 -10.43 15.27 29.56
CA ILE A 6 -10.04 14.15 28.69
C ILE A 6 -9.39 14.64 27.39
N LEU A 7 -9.63 15.89 26.98
CA LEU A 7 -8.99 16.48 25.80
C LEU A 7 -7.54 16.91 26.05
N GLU A 8 -7.22 17.39 27.26
CA GLU A 8 -5.86 17.88 27.58
C GLU A 8 -4.80 16.76 27.75
N THR A 9 -5.21 15.50 27.89
CA THR A 9 -4.27 14.37 28.07
C THR A 9 -3.84 13.70 26.76
N THR A 10 -4.48 14.02 25.64
CA THR A 10 -4.11 13.47 24.31
C THR A 10 -3.26 14.43 23.46
N GLU A 11 -3.05 15.67 23.92
CA GLU A 11 -2.23 16.67 23.24
C GLU A 11 -0.72 16.52 23.53
N LYS A 12 -0.32 15.67 24.47
CA LYS A 12 1.08 15.54 24.92
C LYS A 12 1.90 14.41 24.27
N ASP A 13 1.27 13.51 23.52
CA ASP A 13 1.94 12.31 22.99
C ASP A 13 2.14 12.35 21.46
N TYR A 14 2.10 13.55 20.84
CA TYR A 14 2.32 13.73 19.39
C TYR A 14 3.35 14.83 19.05
N ASP A 15 4.26 15.13 19.97
CA ASP A 15 5.54 15.77 19.64
C ASP A 15 6.62 14.67 19.64
N ASP A 16 6.66 13.87 18.57
CA ASP A 16 7.87 13.12 18.24
C ASP A 16 8.85 14.12 17.62
N ASP A 17 9.81 14.55 18.44
CA ASP A 17 11.01 15.26 18.04
C ASP A 17 11.75 14.45 16.96
N PHE A 18 11.51 14.80 15.70
CA PHE A 18 12.41 14.47 14.60
C PHE A 18 13.64 15.39 14.71
N GLU A 19 14.56 15.08 15.63
CA GLU A 19 15.93 15.58 15.52
C GLU A 19 16.54 14.97 14.25
N MET A 20 16.60 15.81 13.21
CA MET A 20 17.41 15.54 12.02
C MET A 20 18.88 15.53 12.46
N ILE A 21 19.45 14.35 12.63
CA ILE A 21 20.89 14.17 12.77
C ILE A 21 21.52 14.57 11.43
N ASP A 22 22.28 15.67 11.42
CA ASP A 22 23.09 16.06 10.28
C ASP A 22 24.07 14.91 9.92
N PRO A 23 24.21 14.53 8.63
CA PRO A 23 25.25 13.60 8.23
C PRO A 23 26.62 14.21 8.52
N PRO A 24 27.60 13.46 9.06
CA PRO A 24 28.91 14.00 9.33
C PRO A 24 29.60 14.42 8.03
N ASP A 25 30.00 15.69 7.97
CA ASP A 25 30.97 16.22 7.02
C ASP A 25 32.26 15.39 7.09
N VAL A 26 32.58 14.71 5.99
CA VAL A 26 33.91 14.15 5.78
C VAL A 26 34.59 14.98 4.69
N HIS A 27 35.10 16.13 5.12
CA HIS A 27 36.27 16.73 4.49
C HIS A 27 37.51 16.03 5.05
N GLY A 28 38.26 15.37 4.18
CA GLY A 28 39.52 14.71 4.51
C GLY A 28 40.23 14.30 3.23
N ASP A 29 41.04 15.22 2.73
CA ASP A 29 42.12 14.97 1.78
C ASP A 29 43.01 13.81 2.27
N ASP A 30 43.39 12.92 1.35
CA ASP A 30 44.67 12.19 1.26
C ASP A 30 44.47 10.83 0.56
N ALA A 31 44.52 10.84 -0.77
CA ALA A 31 44.69 9.65 -1.58
C ALA A 31 46.16 9.56 -2.04
N PRO A 32 46.96 8.57 -1.59
CA PRO A 32 48.21 8.25 -2.24
C PRO A 32 47.97 7.27 -3.39
N SER A 33 48.45 7.68 -4.55
CA SER A 33 48.64 6.90 -5.77
C SER A 33 49.43 5.61 -5.52
N LEU A 34 48.92 4.47 -6.00
CA LEU A 34 49.75 3.30 -6.28
C LEU A 34 49.44 2.74 -7.67
N THR A 35 50.41 2.96 -8.53
CA THR A 35 50.63 2.37 -9.84
C THR A 35 51.07 0.90 -9.73
N SER A 36 50.89 0.19 -10.83
CA SER A 36 51.51 -1.09 -11.23
C SER A 36 50.82 -2.39 -10.77
N ALA A 37 50.18 -3.06 -11.74
CA ALA A 37 50.03 -4.50 -11.75
C ALA A 37 50.25 -5.01 -13.19
N SER A 38 51.24 -5.88 -13.29
CA SER A 38 51.87 -6.39 -14.50
C SER A 38 50.99 -7.35 -15.30
N SER A 39 51.15 -7.27 -16.62
CA SER A 39 50.77 -8.28 -17.61
C SER A 39 51.68 -9.50 -17.52
N VAL A 40 51.12 -10.71 -17.37
CA VAL A 40 51.77 -11.96 -17.82
C VAL A 40 50.70 -12.89 -18.38
N THR A 41 50.84 -13.17 -19.68
CA THR A 41 50.12 -14.14 -20.50
C THR A 41 50.57 -15.57 -20.19
N LEU A 42 49.61 -16.48 -20.00
CA LEU A 42 49.84 -17.93 -19.98
C LEU A 42 49.95 -18.46 -21.41
N THR A 43 50.99 -19.25 -21.68
CA THR A 43 51.10 -20.12 -22.86
C THR A 43 51.20 -21.57 -22.40
N GLU A 44 50.64 -22.43 -23.23
CA GLU A 44 50.42 -23.86 -23.06
C GLU A 44 51.70 -24.71 -23.14
N ASP A 45 51.50 -25.98 -22.80
CA ASP A 45 52.18 -27.18 -23.31
C ASP A 45 53.52 -27.60 -22.69
N THR A 46 53.52 -28.76 -22.02
CA THR A 46 54.19 -29.99 -22.49
C THR A 46 54.20 -31.12 -21.44
N THR A 47 53.50 -32.20 -21.79
CA THR A 47 53.87 -33.63 -21.71
C THR A 47 54.94 -34.16 -20.72
N VAL A 48 54.48 -35.16 -19.96
CA VAL A 48 55.11 -36.28 -19.22
C VAL A 48 56.38 -36.88 -19.84
N PRO A 49 57.29 -37.43 -19.01
CA PRO A 49 57.66 -38.85 -19.18
C PRO A 49 57.70 -39.67 -17.87
N ALA A 50 57.27 -40.92 -17.97
CA ALA A 50 57.33 -41.96 -16.94
C ALA A 50 58.70 -42.65 -16.91
N TYR A 51 59.19 -43.08 -15.73
CA TYR A 51 60.18 -44.16 -15.60
C TYR A 51 60.10 -44.90 -14.26
N HIS A 52 59.82 -46.20 -14.37
CA HIS A 52 60.24 -47.38 -13.61
C HIS A 52 60.57 -47.37 -12.09
N SER A 53 59.67 -48.05 -11.36
CA SER A 53 59.88 -49.17 -10.42
C SER A 53 61.30 -49.58 -10.00
N TYR A 54 61.54 -49.60 -8.68
CA TYR A 54 62.37 -50.60 -8.02
C TYR A 54 61.57 -51.25 -6.88
N GLU A 55 61.37 -52.57 -6.99
CA GLU A 55 60.81 -53.43 -5.96
C GLU A 55 61.85 -53.68 -4.85
N CYS A 56 61.42 -53.62 -3.59
CA CYS A 56 62.14 -54.18 -2.45
C CYS A 56 61.42 -55.45 -2.01
N GLY A 57 62.08 -56.59 -2.20
CA GLY A 57 61.62 -57.90 -1.77
C GLY A 57 61.82 -58.11 -0.28
N ASN A 58 60.71 -58.20 0.46
CA ASN A 58 60.67 -58.81 1.79
C ASN A 58 59.41 -59.69 1.92
N PRO A 59 59.51 -61.04 2.02
CA PRO A 59 58.37 -61.94 2.07
C PRO A 59 57.62 -61.99 3.42
N TYR A 60 57.95 -61.15 4.39
CA TYR A 60 57.33 -61.16 5.72
C TYR A 60 56.40 -59.98 6.04
N CYS A 61 56.08 -59.13 5.06
CA CYS A 61 55.12 -58.02 5.24
C CYS A 61 53.72 -58.30 4.66
N GLN A 62 53.40 -59.56 4.36
CA GLN A 62 52.04 -59.97 4.01
C GLN A 62 51.52 -60.90 5.08
N LEU A 63 50.70 -60.37 6.00
CA LEU A 63 49.63 -61.06 6.76
C LEU A 63 49.13 -60.13 7.88
N SER A 64 48.49 -59.01 7.55
CA SER A 64 47.60 -58.26 8.48
C SER A 64 46.83 -57.06 7.88
N HIS A 65 46.78 -56.87 6.56
CA HIS A 65 46.01 -55.78 5.95
C HIS A 65 45.12 -56.27 4.82
N ALA A 66 44.16 -57.12 5.16
CA ALA A 66 43.06 -57.46 4.26
C ALA A 66 41.80 -57.77 5.08
N SER A 67 41.22 -56.76 5.75
CA SER A 67 39.79 -56.76 6.14
C SER A 67 39.26 -55.46 6.78
N ALA A 68 39.93 -54.30 6.71
CA ALA A 68 39.46 -53.10 7.43
C ALA A 68 39.70 -51.74 6.74
N SER A 69 40.35 -51.68 5.57
CA SER A 69 40.76 -50.41 4.94
C SER A 69 39.84 -49.92 3.81
N GLU A 70 38.84 -50.70 3.42
CA GLU A 70 37.87 -50.37 2.37
C GLU A 70 36.41 -50.27 2.88
N GLU A 71 36.16 -50.33 4.20
CA GLU A 71 34.97 -49.68 4.77
C GLU A 71 35.21 -48.17 4.64
N ARG A 72 34.45 -47.55 3.74
CA ARG A 72 34.99 -46.71 2.67
C ARG A 72 35.34 -45.30 3.15
N ALA A 73 36.30 -44.66 2.49
CA ALA A 73 36.49 -43.21 2.58
C ALA A 73 35.20 -42.41 2.31
N SER A 74 34.20 -43.00 1.60
CA SER A 74 32.86 -42.44 1.43
C SER A 74 32.02 -42.38 2.72
N ASP A 75 32.30 -43.22 3.72
CA ASP A 75 31.56 -43.25 4.99
C ASP A 75 32.04 -42.18 5.98
N ARG A 76 33.11 -41.44 5.63
CA ARG A 76 33.59 -40.25 6.35
C ARG A 76 33.22 -38.94 5.65
N ALA A 77 32.56 -39.04 4.49
CA ALA A 77 32.16 -37.92 3.66
C ALA A 77 30.99 -37.18 4.32
N ILE A 78 31.10 -35.85 4.43
CA ILE A 78 30.02 -35.00 4.95
C ILE A 78 28.93 -34.77 3.90
N GLU A 79 29.25 -35.00 2.63
CA GLU A 79 28.46 -34.71 1.45
C GLU A 79 27.05 -35.32 1.50
N PRO A 80 26.84 -36.61 1.85
CA PRO A 80 25.48 -37.16 1.96
C PRO A 80 24.62 -36.46 3.02
N LEU A 81 25.24 -36.01 4.12
CA LEU A 81 24.54 -35.21 5.13
C LEU A 81 24.19 -33.83 4.57
N LEU A 82 25.10 -33.16 3.86
CA LEU A 82 24.83 -31.86 3.25
C LEU A 82 23.71 -31.93 2.22
N GLU A 83 23.68 -32.98 1.39
CA GLU A 83 22.61 -33.21 0.43
C GLU A 83 21.25 -33.38 1.12
N ALA A 84 21.19 -34.19 2.19
CA ALA A 84 19.97 -34.38 2.97
C ALA A 84 19.51 -33.09 3.68
N MET A 85 20.46 -32.31 4.22
CA MET A 85 20.17 -31.02 4.85
C MET A 85 19.65 -30.00 3.83
N GLN A 86 20.28 -29.93 2.64
CA GLN A 86 19.86 -29.04 1.55
C GLN A 86 18.47 -29.41 1.04
N ALA A 87 18.18 -30.70 0.82
CA ALA A 87 16.86 -31.16 0.40
C ALA A 87 15.77 -30.85 1.45
N THR A 88 16.09 -30.98 2.73
CA THR A 88 15.18 -30.63 3.83
C THR A 88 14.85 -29.13 3.83
N ALA A 89 15.87 -28.28 3.64
CA ALA A 89 15.69 -26.84 3.55
C ALA A 89 14.81 -26.45 2.35
N GLU A 90 15.08 -27.05 1.18
CA GLU A 90 14.34 -26.78 -0.05
C GLU A 90 12.87 -27.18 0.06
N ASP A 91 12.55 -28.32 0.68
CA ASP A 91 11.18 -28.76 0.93
C ASP A 91 10.42 -27.79 1.84
N LEU A 92 11.00 -27.43 3.00
CA LEU A 92 10.36 -26.53 3.96
C LEU A 92 10.14 -25.11 3.41
N LEU A 93 11.09 -24.61 2.62
CA LEU A 93 11.01 -23.26 2.06
C LEU A 93 9.99 -23.14 0.91
N GLN A 94 9.47 -24.24 0.36
CA GLN A 94 8.36 -24.20 -0.61
C GLN A 94 7.07 -23.63 -0.01
N ALA A 95 6.85 -23.85 1.29
CA ALA A 95 5.66 -23.36 2.00
C ALA A 95 5.63 -21.83 2.14
N LYS A 96 6.77 -21.14 1.90
CA LYS A 96 6.95 -19.67 2.00
C LYS A 96 6.54 -19.12 3.38
N GLY A 97 7.49 -19.06 4.30
CA GLY A 97 7.29 -18.47 5.63
C GLY A 97 8.57 -17.89 6.24
N PRO A 98 8.44 -17.14 7.35
CA PRO A 98 9.59 -16.57 8.06
C PRO A 98 10.47 -17.66 8.68
N ILE A 99 11.77 -17.42 8.66
CA ILE A 99 12.78 -18.26 9.30
C ILE A 99 13.12 -17.65 10.65
N PHE A 100 13.29 -18.46 11.68
CA PHE A 100 13.60 -18.00 13.03
C PHE A 100 14.78 -18.76 13.64
N HIS A 101 15.42 -18.15 14.62
CA HIS A 101 16.25 -18.89 15.59
C HIS A 101 15.38 -19.52 16.66
N ALA A 102 15.73 -20.71 17.16
CA ALA A 102 15.11 -21.30 18.34
C ALA A 102 15.75 -20.78 19.65
N LYS A 103 14.96 -20.55 20.69
CA LYS A 103 15.48 -20.27 22.04
C LYS A 103 15.80 -21.60 22.75
N LEU A 104 16.99 -22.14 22.47
CA LEU A 104 17.48 -23.37 23.10
C LEU A 104 18.01 -23.12 24.52
N ASP A 105 17.89 -24.12 25.41
CA ASP A 105 18.31 -24.00 26.81
C ASP A 105 19.84 -23.95 26.93
N THR A 106 20.39 -22.88 27.48
CA THR A 106 21.82 -22.80 27.79
C THR A 106 22.06 -23.30 29.22
N SER A 107 22.83 -24.37 29.40
CA SER A 107 23.37 -24.68 30.71
C SER A 107 24.38 -23.59 31.11
N ILE A 108 24.48 -23.29 32.41
CA ILE A 108 25.30 -22.21 33.01
C ILE A 108 26.81 -22.30 32.60
N THR A 109 27.25 -23.39 32.00
CA THR A 109 28.64 -23.65 31.61
C THR A 109 28.94 -23.52 30.11
N SER A 110 27.95 -23.29 29.23
CA SER A 110 28.18 -23.13 27.78
C SER A 110 27.53 -21.85 27.27
N GLU A 111 28.30 -21.04 26.54
CA GLU A 111 27.72 -19.94 25.76
C GLU A 111 26.66 -20.51 24.81
N LYS A 112 25.57 -19.76 24.59
CA LYS A 112 24.50 -20.07 23.63
C LYS A 112 25.01 -20.56 22.27
N SER A 113 26.23 -20.15 21.93
CA SER A 113 26.92 -20.45 20.68
C SER A 113 27.36 -21.92 20.51
N THR A 114 27.39 -22.80 21.52
CA THR A 114 27.97 -24.15 21.35
C THR A 114 27.02 -25.34 21.48
N LEU A 115 25.81 -25.18 22.03
CA LEU A 115 24.92 -26.30 22.36
C LEU A 115 24.63 -27.24 21.18
N VAL A 116 24.27 -26.68 20.01
CA VAL A 116 23.96 -27.48 18.82
C VAL A 116 25.22 -28.24 18.35
N ALA A 117 26.37 -27.58 18.36
CA ALA A 117 27.63 -28.19 17.96
C ALA A 117 28.06 -29.31 18.92
N GLU A 118 27.91 -29.12 20.22
CA GLU A 118 28.22 -30.14 21.25
C GLU A 118 27.27 -31.33 21.16
N THR A 119 25.97 -31.09 20.99
CA THR A 119 24.96 -32.12 20.82
C THR A 119 25.24 -32.95 19.57
N PHE A 120 25.49 -32.29 18.44
CA PHE A 120 25.86 -32.95 17.19
C PHE A 120 27.12 -33.80 17.36
N LEU A 121 28.20 -33.26 17.93
CA LEU A 121 29.45 -34.01 18.13
C LEU A 121 29.31 -35.15 19.16
N GLY A 122 28.44 -34.99 20.16
CA GLY A 122 28.12 -36.00 21.17
C GLY A 122 27.52 -37.27 20.56
N GLY A 123 26.51 -37.11 19.69
CA GLY A 123 25.83 -38.21 19.00
C GLY A 123 26.60 -38.84 17.83
N LEU A 124 27.84 -38.41 17.54
CA LEU A 124 28.69 -39.06 16.55
C LEU A 124 29.49 -40.22 17.17
N PRO A 125 29.71 -41.34 16.45
CA PRO A 125 30.66 -42.35 16.90
C PRO A 125 32.07 -41.78 17.05
N ALA A 126 32.83 -42.29 18.02
CA ALA A 126 34.12 -41.72 18.42
C ALA A 126 35.12 -41.52 17.27
N GLN A 127 35.14 -42.43 16.28
CA GLN A 127 36.02 -42.32 15.12
C GLN A 127 35.67 -41.15 14.18
N TYR A 128 34.43 -40.65 14.17
CA TYR A 128 33.98 -39.56 13.30
C TYR A 128 34.02 -38.19 13.98
N ARG A 129 34.04 -38.14 15.32
CA ARG A 129 34.10 -36.88 16.08
C ARG A 129 35.27 -36.00 15.67
N ARG A 130 36.47 -36.57 15.49
CA ARG A 130 37.67 -35.80 15.12
C ARG A 130 37.57 -35.16 13.74
N VAL A 131 36.91 -35.83 12.79
CA VAL A 131 36.72 -35.35 11.41
C VAL A 131 35.75 -34.17 11.38
N MET A 132 34.69 -34.24 12.20
CA MET A 132 33.64 -33.21 12.27
C MET A 132 33.94 -32.08 13.26
N ASN A 133 35.12 -32.09 13.90
CA ASN A 133 35.50 -31.12 14.94
C ASN A 133 36.11 -29.81 14.38
N CYS A 134 35.97 -29.55 13.07
CA CYS A 134 36.61 -28.40 12.43
C CYS A 134 35.94 -27.06 12.81
N THR A 135 36.71 -25.98 12.76
CA THR A 135 36.24 -24.64 13.14
C THR A 135 35.09 -24.16 12.26
N ALA A 136 35.14 -24.41 10.94
CA ALA A 136 34.11 -23.99 9.99
C ALA A 136 32.74 -24.64 10.27
N CYS A 137 32.68 -25.97 10.43
CA CYS A 137 31.43 -26.67 10.76
C CYS A 137 30.89 -26.27 12.14
N LYS A 138 31.77 -26.09 13.13
CA LYS A 138 31.36 -25.56 14.44
C LYS A 138 30.71 -24.21 14.28
N GLN A 139 31.38 -23.27 13.62
CA GLN A 139 30.88 -21.92 13.40
C GLN A 139 29.52 -21.91 12.71
N PHE A 140 29.33 -22.76 11.69
CA PHE A 140 28.02 -22.96 11.06
C PHE A 140 26.96 -23.36 12.09
N MET A 141 27.22 -24.40 12.89
CA MET A 141 26.28 -24.85 13.93
C MET A 141 26.03 -23.78 15.00
N ARG A 142 27.03 -22.95 15.33
CA ARG A 142 26.89 -21.85 16.30
C ARG A 142 25.96 -20.76 15.82
N GLN A 143 26.06 -20.43 14.53
CA GLN A 143 25.38 -19.26 13.94
C GLN A 143 24.02 -19.61 13.34
N TYR A 144 23.89 -20.82 12.81
CA TYR A 144 22.73 -21.22 12.00
C TYR A 144 22.09 -22.52 12.50
N GLY A 145 22.77 -23.28 13.36
CA GLY A 145 22.32 -24.62 13.77
C GLY A 145 20.96 -24.65 14.48
N ASP A 146 20.51 -23.51 15.02
CA ASP A 146 19.23 -23.31 15.69
C ASP A 146 18.13 -22.72 14.77
N LEU A 147 18.37 -22.64 13.46
CA LEU A 147 17.37 -22.15 12.51
C LEU A 147 16.19 -23.12 12.37
N CYS A 148 14.99 -22.55 12.39
CA CYS A 148 13.72 -23.28 12.33
C CYS A 148 12.62 -22.46 11.64
N MET A 149 11.53 -23.14 11.32
CA MET A 149 10.25 -22.56 10.96
C MET A 149 9.21 -22.95 12.02
N VAL A 150 8.10 -22.21 12.07
CA VAL A 150 6.96 -22.54 12.93
C VAL A 150 5.89 -23.22 12.08
N SER A 151 5.50 -24.43 12.48
CA SER A 151 4.41 -25.20 11.86
C SER A 151 3.03 -24.62 12.19
N ASP A 152 2.00 -25.15 11.52
CA ASP A 152 0.61 -24.74 11.79
C ASP A 152 0.10 -25.12 13.19
N ASP A 153 0.73 -26.08 13.87
CA ASP A 153 0.43 -26.45 15.26
C ASP A 153 1.30 -25.71 16.29
N GLY A 154 2.12 -24.75 15.86
CA GLY A 154 2.99 -23.94 16.71
C GLY A 154 4.25 -24.66 17.20
N THR A 155 4.56 -25.85 16.68
CA THR A 155 5.82 -26.54 16.93
C THR A 155 6.95 -25.98 16.06
N LEU A 156 8.20 -26.11 16.54
CA LEU A 156 9.36 -25.70 15.77
C LEU A 156 9.81 -26.85 14.87
N ILE A 157 9.92 -26.57 13.57
CA ILE A 157 10.49 -27.48 12.58
C ILE A 157 11.92 -27.01 12.28
N PRO A 158 12.97 -27.78 12.61
CA PRO A 158 14.34 -27.41 12.29
C PRO A 158 14.53 -27.26 10.77
N LEU A 159 15.16 -26.17 10.32
CA LEU A 159 15.15 -25.74 8.92
C LEU A 159 15.81 -26.73 7.96
N TYR A 160 16.89 -27.37 8.40
CA TYR A 160 17.70 -28.22 7.53
C TYR A 160 18.24 -29.46 8.23
N TRP A 161 17.74 -29.80 9.42
CA TRP A 161 18.13 -31.04 10.09
C TRP A 161 17.18 -32.16 9.63
N PRO A 162 17.62 -33.07 8.73
CA PRO A 162 16.75 -34.07 8.11
C PRO A 162 16.15 -35.06 9.12
N VAL A 163 15.02 -35.67 8.77
CA VAL A 163 14.47 -36.81 9.52
C VAL A 163 15.41 -38.01 9.37
N ASN A 164 15.57 -38.81 10.42
CA ASN A 164 16.58 -39.88 10.52
C ASN A 164 16.61 -40.87 9.34
N ASP A 165 15.49 -41.07 8.64
CA ASP A 165 15.41 -41.97 7.50
C ASP A 165 16.16 -41.46 6.25
N ALA A 166 16.38 -40.15 6.15
CA ALA A 166 17.12 -39.51 5.06
C ALA A 166 18.64 -39.40 5.33
N VAL A 167 19.13 -39.91 6.46
CA VAL A 167 20.50 -39.69 6.95
C VAL A 167 21.31 -40.99 6.94
N THR A 168 22.60 -40.92 6.59
CA THR A 168 23.51 -42.07 6.68
C THR A 168 23.65 -42.57 8.12
N ALA A 169 23.90 -43.88 8.28
CA ALA A 169 23.81 -44.56 9.58
C ALA A 169 24.60 -43.90 10.72
N HIS A 170 25.78 -43.35 10.44
CA HIS A 170 26.66 -42.73 11.45
C HIS A 170 26.26 -41.30 11.86
N TYR A 171 25.39 -40.61 11.09
CA TYR A 171 24.87 -39.28 11.46
C TYR A 171 23.47 -39.33 12.09
N LYS A 172 22.77 -40.49 12.05
CA LYS A 172 21.39 -40.61 12.53
C LYS A 172 21.19 -40.17 13.97
N GLU A 173 22.01 -40.67 14.89
CA GLU A 173 21.93 -40.33 16.33
C GLU A 173 22.21 -38.84 16.54
N SER A 174 23.33 -38.35 16.01
CA SER A 174 23.72 -36.94 16.02
C SER A 174 22.63 -35.97 15.52
N VAL A 175 22.00 -36.25 14.37
CA VAL A 175 20.92 -35.42 13.82
C VAL A 175 19.65 -35.54 14.66
N SER A 176 19.32 -36.74 15.13
CA SER A 176 18.18 -36.97 16.03
C SER A 176 18.29 -36.16 17.32
N ASP A 177 19.47 -36.16 17.93
CA ASP A 177 19.76 -35.44 19.17
C ASP A 177 19.62 -33.93 18.98
N VAL A 178 20.14 -33.39 17.86
CA VAL A 178 19.98 -31.97 17.53
C VAL A 178 18.52 -31.61 17.31
N ARG A 179 17.74 -32.45 16.61
CA ARG A 179 16.30 -32.23 16.40
C ARG A 179 15.53 -32.23 17.72
N GLU A 180 15.94 -33.06 18.69
CA GLU A 180 15.31 -33.11 20.02
C GLU A 180 15.40 -31.76 20.74
N LEU A 181 16.48 -30.99 20.52
CA LEU A 181 16.67 -29.67 21.14
C LEU A 181 15.54 -28.69 20.84
N PHE A 182 14.86 -28.82 19.70
CA PHE A 182 13.80 -27.89 19.27
C PHE A 182 12.44 -28.20 19.90
N LYS A 183 12.25 -29.40 20.46
CA LYS A 183 10.95 -29.80 21.01
C LYS A 183 10.57 -28.93 22.20
N ASN A 184 9.33 -28.45 22.17
CA ASN A 184 8.76 -27.58 23.21
C ASN A 184 9.57 -26.30 23.49
N LYS A 185 10.35 -25.81 22.50
CA LYS A 185 11.11 -24.57 22.63
C LYS A 185 10.37 -23.35 22.08
N PRO A 186 10.59 -22.17 22.69
CA PRO A 186 10.05 -20.93 22.15
C PRO A 186 10.85 -20.47 20.93
N VAL A 187 10.15 -19.80 20.03
CA VAL A 187 10.74 -19.10 18.90
C VAL A 187 11.55 -17.89 19.37
N GLY A 188 12.64 -17.62 18.67
CA GLY A 188 13.55 -16.50 18.84
C GLY A 188 13.36 -15.42 17.78
N ASN A 189 14.46 -14.72 17.48
CA ASN A 189 14.45 -13.65 16.49
C ASN A 189 14.33 -14.22 15.07
N GLU A 190 13.67 -13.46 14.20
CA GLU A 190 13.62 -13.75 12.77
C GLU A 190 15.03 -13.69 12.15
N PHE A 191 15.36 -14.68 11.34
CA PHE A 191 16.56 -14.72 10.52
C PHE A 191 16.26 -14.16 9.13
N ARG A 192 17.01 -13.14 8.69
CA ARG A 192 16.82 -12.48 7.39
C ARG A 192 18.10 -12.47 6.57
N ILE A 193 17.93 -12.52 5.24
CA ILE A 193 19.02 -12.49 4.26
C ILE A 193 19.09 -11.10 3.64
N TYR A 194 20.19 -10.36 3.85
CA TYR A 194 20.30 -8.97 3.39
C TYR A 194 20.90 -8.80 1.99
N SER A 195 21.56 -9.83 1.46
CA SER A 195 22.17 -9.79 0.14
C SER A 195 22.19 -11.18 -0.49
N ASP A 196 22.31 -11.27 -1.82
CA ASP A 196 22.43 -12.56 -2.51
C ASP A 196 23.68 -13.34 -2.07
N LYS A 197 24.75 -12.64 -1.67
CA LYS A 197 25.96 -13.27 -1.11
C LYS A 197 25.70 -13.97 0.22
N SER A 198 24.69 -13.52 0.98
CA SER A 198 24.30 -14.09 2.27
C SER A 198 23.33 -15.28 2.14
N ARG A 199 23.02 -15.74 0.92
CA ARG A 199 22.17 -16.93 0.69
C ARG A 199 22.88 -18.23 1.03
N ILE A 200 24.20 -18.25 0.87
CA ILE A 200 25.02 -19.39 1.26
C ILE A 200 25.42 -19.16 2.71
N ILE A 201 24.80 -19.89 3.62
CA ILE A 201 25.16 -19.88 5.03
C ILE A 201 26.26 -20.92 5.28
N GLY A 202 27.26 -20.56 6.09
CA GLY A 202 28.46 -21.37 6.32
C GLY A 202 29.56 -21.16 5.28
N THR A 203 30.62 -21.97 5.37
CA THR A 203 31.81 -21.91 4.50
C THR A 203 31.91 -23.20 3.71
N PRO A 204 31.41 -23.30 2.47
CA PRO A 204 31.25 -24.58 1.78
C PRO A 204 32.55 -25.38 1.64
N LYS A 205 33.67 -24.72 1.37
CA LYS A 205 34.96 -25.36 1.09
C LYS A 205 36.14 -24.55 1.60
N THR A 206 37.13 -25.24 2.18
CA THR A 206 38.45 -24.67 2.51
C THR A 206 39.54 -25.60 1.97
N GLY A 207 40.26 -25.16 0.92
CA GLY A 207 41.20 -26.04 0.22
C GLY A 207 40.47 -27.23 -0.40
N GLU A 208 40.81 -28.44 0.02
CA GLU A 208 40.15 -29.68 -0.45
C GLU A 208 38.98 -30.12 0.44
N TRP A 209 38.78 -29.49 1.60
CA TRP A 209 37.80 -29.91 2.60
C TRP A 209 36.44 -29.27 2.36
N ASN A 210 35.39 -30.08 2.29
CA ASN A 210 34.01 -29.63 2.30
C ASN A 210 33.51 -29.46 3.76
N HIS A 211 32.65 -28.47 4.00
CA HIS A 211 32.11 -28.18 5.33
C HIS A 211 30.60 -27.95 5.29
N MET A 212 29.99 -27.89 6.48
CA MET A 212 28.58 -27.55 6.65
C MET A 212 28.28 -26.18 6.03
N SER A 213 27.39 -26.22 5.05
CA SER A 213 26.83 -25.05 4.40
C SER A 213 25.49 -25.40 3.78
N ILE A 214 24.61 -24.41 3.67
CA ILE A 214 23.29 -24.54 3.05
C ILE A 214 23.08 -23.35 2.14
N ASN A 215 22.49 -23.58 0.97
CA ASN A 215 22.11 -22.55 0.04
C ASN A 215 20.60 -22.27 0.16
N LEU A 216 20.26 -21.14 0.76
CA LEU A 216 18.89 -20.65 0.94
C LEU A 216 18.39 -19.96 -0.35
N LYS A 217 18.33 -20.73 -1.44
CA LYS A 217 17.80 -20.27 -2.73
C LYS A 217 16.33 -19.86 -2.55
N ASN A 218 15.92 -18.80 -3.25
CA ASN A 218 14.54 -18.31 -3.30
C ASN A 218 13.97 -17.70 -1.99
N VAL A 219 14.73 -17.64 -0.90
CA VAL A 219 14.33 -16.86 0.28
C VAL A 219 14.35 -15.35 -0.06
N PRO A 220 13.28 -14.59 0.19
CA PRO A 220 13.25 -13.16 -0.11
C PRO A 220 14.36 -12.38 0.62
N LEU A 221 14.91 -11.35 -0.03
CA LEU A 221 15.87 -10.45 0.61
C LEU A 221 15.20 -9.52 1.61
N ALA A 222 15.89 -9.22 2.71
CA ALA A 222 15.47 -8.36 3.82
C ALA A 222 14.99 -6.97 3.36
N GLN A 223 15.53 -6.43 2.27
CA GLN A 223 15.12 -5.16 1.68
C GLN A 223 13.66 -5.13 1.18
N HIS A 224 13.04 -6.29 0.99
CA HIS A 224 11.61 -6.42 0.68
C HIS A 224 10.73 -6.47 1.93
N TYR A 225 11.34 -6.53 3.12
CA TYR A 225 10.67 -6.43 4.41
C TYR A 225 10.72 -4.97 4.84
N THR A 226 9.59 -4.30 4.71
CA THR A 226 9.38 -2.88 5.00
C THR A 226 9.10 -2.59 6.47
N ASP A 227 9.18 -3.61 7.33
CA ASP A 227 9.01 -3.49 8.78
C ASP A 227 10.37 -3.53 9.51
N SER A 228 10.72 -2.40 10.11
CA SER A 228 11.94 -2.22 10.90
C SER A 228 11.80 -2.73 12.34
N GLN A 229 10.60 -3.14 12.76
CA GLN A 229 10.37 -3.60 14.13
C GLN A 229 10.97 -4.99 14.38
N ASP A 230 11.44 -5.19 15.60
CA ASP A 230 11.95 -6.49 16.05
C ASP A 230 10.81 -7.51 16.26
N THR A 231 11.18 -8.78 16.25
CA THR A 231 10.24 -9.91 16.37
C THR A 231 9.44 -9.87 17.68
N ASN A 232 10.04 -9.43 18.80
CA ASN A 232 9.37 -9.44 20.09
C ASN A 232 8.36 -8.28 20.21
N THR A 233 8.68 -7.12 19.64
CA THR A 233 7.76 -5.98 19.58
C THR A 233 6.50 -6.33 18.78
N THR A 234 6.67 -6.87 17.58
CA THR A 234 5.53 -7.28 16.73
C THR A 234 4.70 -8.39 17.35
N TYR A 235 5.33 -9.38 17.99
CA TYR A 235 4.63 -10.38 18.82
C TYR A 235 3.79 -9.71 19.92
N THR A 236 4.41 -8.84 20.74
CA THR A 236 3.76 -8.20 21.88
C THR A 236 2.56 -7.35 21.45
N MET A 237 2.66 -6.69 20.29
CA MET A 237 1.56 -5.92 19.73
C MET A 237 0.38 -6.82 19.37
N LEU A 238 0.61 -7.91 18.64
CA LEU A 238 -0.44 -8.83 18.21
C LEU A 238 -1.07 -9.58 19.39
N ASP A 239 -0.24 -10.08 20.31
CA ASP A 239 -0.69 -10.83 21.49
C ASP A 239 -1.67 -10.00 22.33
N ARG A 240 -1.33 -8.73 22.59
CA ARG A 240 -2.23 -7.79 23.28
C ARG A 240 -3.52 -7.51 22.51
N ILE A 241 -3.47 -7.35 21.18
CA ILE A 241 -4.70 -7.14 20.39
C ILE A 241 -5.64 -8.35 20.55
N LEU A 242 -5.10 -9.56 20.53
CA LEU A 242 -5.86 -10.79 20.68
C LEU A 242 -6.38 -10.99 22.12
N ASP A 243 -5.60 -10.60 23.13
CA ASP A 243 -5.98 -10.72 24.53
C ASP A 243 -7.02 -9.66 24.95
N ASP A 244 -6.90 -8.42 24.45
CA ASP A 244 -7.82 -7.31 24.76
C ASP A 244 -9.20 -7.50 24.09
N ASN A 245 -9.29 -8.28 23.00
CA ASN A 245 -10.49 -8.40 22.18
C ASN A 245 -10.93 -9.86 22.05
N SER A 246 -12.11 -10.18 22.58
CA SER A 246 -12.71 -11.51 22.41
C SER A 246 -13.06 -11.79 20.94
N THR A 247 -13.20 -13.07 20.57
CA THR A 247 -13.64 -13.48 19.22
C THR A 247 -14.93 -12.78 18.80
N ALA A 248 -15.89 -12.62 19.72
CA ALA A 248 -17.15 -11.93 19.43
C ALA A 248 -16.95 -10.43 19.10
N VAL A 249 -16.00 -9.76 19.77
CA VAL A 249 -15.64 -8.37 19.49
C VAL A 249 -14.97 -8.25 18.13
N ILE A 250 -14.01 -9.12 17.83
CA ILE A 250 -13.31 -9.15 16.53
C ILE A 250 -14.31 -9.40 15.40
N ASP A 251 -15.23 -10.36 15.56
CA ASP A 251 -16.28 -10.64 14.58
C ASP A 251 -17.20 -9.44 14.38
N ARG A 252 -17.61 -8.78 15.46
CA ARG A 252 -18.49 -7.60 15.37
C ARG A 252 -17.81 -6.45 14.64
N VAL A 253 -16.54 -6.16 14.95
CA VAL A 253 -15.76 -5.13 14.26
C VAL A 253 -15.56 -5.49 12.78
N PHE A 254 -15.27 -6.75 12.47
CA PHE A 254 -15.17 -7.23 11.10
C PHE A 254 -16.46 -6.96 10.32
N HIS A 255 -17.64 -7.30 10.86
CA HIS A 255 -18.91 -7.03 10.20
C HIS A 255 -19.18 -5.52 10.03
N ILE A 256 -18.91 -4.70 11.05
CA ILE A 256 -19.09 -3.25 10.95
C ILE A 256 -18.25 -2.66 9.80
N ILE A 257 -16.99 -3.08 9.68
CA ILE A 257 -16.04 -2.56 8.70
C ILE A 257 -16.32 -3.13 7.29
N GLN A 258 -16.57 -4.43 7.18
CA GLN A 258 -16.76 -5.08 5.88
C GLN A 258 -18.11 -4.77 5.23
N ASP A 259 -19.15 -4.60 6.05
CA ASP A 259 -20.50 -4.26 5.57
C ASP A 259 -20.70 -2.73 5.43
N ASP A 260 -19.62 -1.94 5.49
CA ASP A 260 -19.62 -0.47 5.34
C ASP A 260 -20.64 0.25 6.25
N GLN A 261 -20.80 -0.23 7.50
CA GLN A 261 -21.76 0.34 8.44
C GLN A 261 -21.30 1.70 9.01
N LEU A 262 -20.01 2.03 8.86
CA LEU A 262 -19.40 3.29 9.23
C LEU A 262 -18.67 3.91 8.03
N PRO A 263 -18.68 5.25 7.86
CA PRO A 263 -17.92 5.92 6.80
C PRO A 263 -16.41 5.91 7.08
N TYR A 264 -15.58 6.16 6.05
CA TYR A 264 -14.11 6.28 6.18
C TYR A 264 -13.36 5.02 6.66
N THR A 265 -13.93 3.83 6.45
CA THR A 265 -13.38 2.55 6.94
C THR A 265 -12.49 1.81 5.92
N GLN A 266 -12.43 2.28 4.67
CA GLN A 266 -11.82 1.53 3.56
C GLN A 266 -10.37 1.09 3.82
N SER A 267 -9.54 1.96 4.43
CA SER A 267 -8.15 1.63 4.78
C SER A 267 -8.01 0.56 5.86
N HIS A 268 -9.08 0.25 6.59
CA HIS A 268 -9.09 -0.69 7.70
C HIS A 268 -9.64 -2.07 7.34
N LYS A 269 -10.25 -2.23 6.14
CA LYS A 269 -10.82 -3.50 5.68
C LYS A 269 -9.79 -4.63 5.66
N ALA A 270 -8.65 -4.42 5.00
CA ALA A 270 -7.61 -5.44 4.89
C ALA A 270 -6.99 -5.84 6.26
N PRO A 271 -6.58 -4.90 7.14
CA PRO A 271 -6.09 -5.26 8.47
C PRO A 271 -7.10 -6.04 9.33
N VAL A 272 -8.37 -5.63 9.32
CA VAL A 272 -9.42 -6.26 10.13
C VAL A 272 -9.77 -7.65 9.60
N ALA A 273 -9.82 -7.82 8.27
CA ALA A 273 -10.02 -9.12 7.65
C ALA A 273 -8.87 -10.09 7.99
N TRP A 274 -7.63 -9.60 7.93
CA TRP A 274 -6.46 -10.37 8.35
C TRP A 274 -6.54 -10.76 9.83
N LEU A 275 -6.88 -9.83 10.74
CA LEU A 275 -7.01 -10.13 12.17
C LEU A 275 -8.07 -11.20 12.44
N LYS A 276 -9.22 -11.12 11.76
CA LYS A 276 -10.27 -12.14 11.88
C LYS A 276 -9.76 -13.52 11.45
N GLN A 277 -9.12 -13.61 10.28
CA GLN A 277 -8.57 -14.87 9.78
C GLN A 277 -7.53 -15.46 10.74
N THR A 278 -6.64 -14.62 11.27
CA THR A 278 -5.63 -15.01 12.26
C THR A 278 -6.27 -15.50 13.55
N ASN A 279 -7.27 -14.80 14.08
CA ASN A 279 -7.99 -15.20 15.28
C ASN A 279 -8.73 -16.54 15.09
N ASP A 280 -9.40 -16.72 13.94
CA ASP A 280 -10.11 -17.97 13.60
C ASP A 280 -9.14 -19.14 13.45
N ALA A 281 -7.96 -18.91 12.86
CA ALA A 281 -6.92 -19.93 12.75
C ALA A 281 -6.37 -20.33 14.13
N LEU A 282 -6.11 -19.36 15.00
CA LEU A 282 -5.65 -19.60 16.37
C LEU A 282 -6.71 -20.34 17.22
N ALA A 283 -8.00 -20.04 17.03
CA ALA A 283 -9.08 -20.68 17.76
C ALA A 283 -9.30 -22.16 17.38
N LYS A 284 -8.94 -22.56 16.15
CA LYS A 284 -9.06 -23.97 15.68
C LYS A 284 -8.07 -24.91 16.36
N VAL A 285 -6.92 -24.39 16.76
CA VAL A 285 -5.85 -25.18 17.34
C VAL A 285 -5.93 -24.98 18.85
N GLN A 286 -6.15 -26.04 19.64
CA GLN A 286 -6.17 -25.94 21.10
C GLN A 286 -4.76 -25.72 21.66
N LEU A 287 -4.21 -24.54 21.42
CA LEU A 287 -2.82 -24.18 21.71
C LEU A 287 -2.66 -23.83 23.19
N LYS A 288 -1.58 -24.33 23.80
CA LYS A 288 -1.19 -23.98 25.18
C LYS A 288 0.24 -23.50 25.22
N GLY A 289 0.49 -22.51 26.08
CA GLY A 289 1.84 -22.00 26.40
C GLY A 289 2.66 -21.65 25.16
N THR A 290 3.81 -22.31 25.01
CA THR A 290 4.82 -22.06 23.98
C THR A 290 4.30 -22.20 22.55
N GLN A 291 3.40 -23.13 22.27
CA GLN A 291 2.88 -23.31 20.90
C GLN A 291 2.03 -22.11 20.46
N LYS A 292 1.19 -21.55 21.36
CA LYS A 292 0.43 -20.32 21.09
C LYS A 292 1.39 -19.17 20.79
N GLN A 293 2.41 -19.00 21.64
CA GLN A 293 3.40 -17.95 21.49
C GLN A 293 4.13 -18.04 20.15
N ASN A 294 4.58 -19.24 19.76
CA ASN A 294 5.27 -19.47 18.49
C ASN A 294 4.37 -19.12 17.30
N LEU A 295 3.12 -19.55 17.32
CA LEU A 295 2.20 -19.31 16.21
C LEU A 295 1.79 -17.83 16.09
N VAL A 296 1.57 -17.15 17.22
CA VAL A 296 1.34 -15.69 17.24
C VAL A 296 2.56 -14.94 16.69
N THR A 297 3.77 -15.40 17.02
CA THR A 297 5.01 -14.81 16.48
C THR A 297 5.15 -15.05 14.98
N ARG A 298 4.78 -16.23 14.48
CA ARG A 298 4.74 -16.49 13.03
C ARG A 298 3.80 -15.52 12.33
N TYR A 299 2.54 -15.45 12.79
CA TYR A 299 1.55 -14.57 12.18
C TYR A 299 1.94 -13.09 12.27
N SER A 300 2.57 -12.65 13.37
CA SER A 300 3.01 -11.26 13.47
C SER A 300 4.06 -10.88 12.42
N ARG A 301 4.91 -11.83 12.00
CA ARG A 301 5.93 -11.62 10.95
C ARG A 301 5.40 -11.81 9.54
N GLU A 302 4.32 -12.56 9.37
CA GLU A 302 3.61 -12.72 8.08
C GLU A 302 2.67 -11.54 7.78
N ALA A 303 2.31 -10.75 8.79
CA ALA A 303 1.47 -9.57 8.62
C ALA A 303 2.13 -8.58 7.65
N PHE A 304 1.31 -8.00 6.77
CA PHE A 304 1.78 -6.95 5.87
C PHE A 304 2.09 -5.66 6.64
N VAL A 305 2.87 -4.79 6.01
CA VAL A 305 3.36 -3.50 6.54
C VAL A 305 2.22 -2.67 7.12
N GLY A 306 2.39 -2.21 8.36
CA GLY A 306 1.42 -1.34 9.01
C GLY A 306 0.12 -2.02 9.42
N CYS A 307 -0.06 -3.33 9.17
CA CYS A 307 -1.27 -4.06 9.55
C CYS A 307 -1.49 -4.02 11.06
N ILE A 308 -0.53 -4.52 11.84
CA ILE A 308 -0.65 -4.65 13.30
C ILE A 308 -0.74 -3.28 13.97
N SER A 309 0.05 -2.30 13.53
CA SER A 309 -0.01 -0.94 14.08
C SER A 309 -1.35 -0.26 13.84
N SER A 310 -1.96 -0.46 12.67
CA SER A 310 -3.28 0.07 12.35
C SER A 310 -4.42 -0.50 13.19
N LEU A 311 -4.24 -1.70 13.77
CA LEU A 311 -5.24 -2.39 14.59
C LEU A 311 -5.18 -1.98 16.07
N ARG A 312 -3.99 -1.60 16.55
CA ARG A 312 -3.76 -1.24 17.96
C ARG A 312 -4.14 0.21 18.28
N GLY A 313 -3.81 1.12 17.37
CA GLY A 313 -3.88 2.56 17.60
C GLY A 313 -5.01 3.27 16.84
N GLY A 314 -5.16 4.56 17.13
CA GLY A 314 -6.02 5.48 16.38
C GLY A 314 -7.49 5.05 16.34
N MET A 315 -8.09 5.18 15.15
CA MET A 315 -9.52 4.93 14.95
C MET A 315 -9.93 3.47 15.22
N MET A 316 -9.09 2.50 14.90
CA MET A 316 -9.42 1.10 15.14
C MET A 316 -9.42 0.76 16.62
N GLY A 317 -8.41 1.22 17.38
CA GLY A 317 -8.40 1.06 18.83
C GLY A 317 -9.68 1.62 19.48
N TYR A 318 -10.10 2.80 19.03
CA TYR A 318 -11.37 3.41 19.45
C TYR A 318 -12.60 2.55 19.10
N LEU A 319 -12.68 2.03 17.88
CA LEU A 319 -13.79 1.15 17.47
C LEU A 319 -13.85 -0.13 18.30
N PHE A 320 -12.70 -0.77 18.53
CA PHE A 320 -12.60 -1.95 19.40
C PHE A 320 -13.10 -1.64 20.81
N GLU A 321 -12.71 -0.50 21.38
CA GLU A 321 -13.19 -0.03 22.67
C GLU A 321 -14.71 0.15 22.71
N CYS A 322 -15.29 0.88 21.76
CA CYS A 322 -16.74 1.08 21.74
C CYS A 322 -17.52 -0.23 21.58
N VAL A 323 -17.01 -1.17 20.78
CA VAL A 323 -17.64 -2.49 20.63
C VAL A 323 -17.51 -3.32 21.92
N ARG A 324 -16.37 -3.25 22.62
CA ARG A 324 -16.20 -3.90 23.94
C ARG A 324 -17.14 -3.35 24.99
N GLU A 325 -17.38 -2.04 24.98
CA GLU A 325 -18.34 -1.37 25.87
C GLU A 325 -19.81 -1.65 25.52
N GLY A 326 -20.07 -2.27 24.37
CA GLY A 326 -21.43 -2.57 23.92
C GLY A 326 -22.20 -1.32 23.49
N GLN A 327 -21.52 -0.29 22.97
CA GLN A 327 -22.17 0.89 22.44
C GLN A 327 -23.12 0.55 21.29
N ASP A 328 -24.29 1.19 21.26
CA ASP A 328 -25.26 1.00 20.19
C ASP A 328 -24.75 1.64 18.87
N MET A 329 -25.23 1.13 17.74
CA MET A 329 -24.76 1.56 16.42
C MET A 329 -25.03 3.05 16.12
N SER A 330 -26.07 3.64 16.70
CA SER A 330 -26.39 5.05 16.43
C SER A 330 -25.40 5.97 17.13
N THR A 331 -25.09 5.69 18.40
CA THR A 331 -24.08 6.40 19.19
C THR A 331 -22.69 6.19 18.61
N LEU A 332 -22.34 4.95 18.27
CA LEU A 332 -21.07 4.61 17.65
C LEU A 332 -20.86 5.38 16.34
N LYS A 333 -21.87 5.42 15.46
CA LYS A 333 -21.77 6.13 14.18
C LYS A 333 -21.55 7.63 14.37
N MET A 334 -22.30 8.25 15.29
CA MET A 334 -22.14 9.68 15.58
C MET A 334 -20.73 10.00 16.09
N ASN A 335 -20.23 9.24 17.07
CA ASN A 335 -18.92 9.49 17.65
C ASN A 335 -17.79 9.14 16.68
N TRP A 336 -17.96 8.07 15.90
CA TRP A 336 -17.05 7.70 14.83
C TRP A 336 -16.96 8.80 13.80
N GLU A 337 -18.08 9.31 13.27
CA GLU A 337 -18.08 10.41 12.30
C GLU A 337 -17.43 11.67 12.87
N ALA A 338 -17.63 11.97 14.16
CA ALA A 338 -16.97 13.11 14.80
C ALA A 338 -15.44 12.97 14.83
N LYS A 339 -14.90 11.76 15.00
CA LYS A 339 -13.45 11.49 15.10
C LYS A 339 -12.79 11.16 13.75
N ALA A 340 -13.42 10.30 12.97
CA ALA A 340 -12.93 9.77 11.70
C ALA A 340 -13.03 10.78 10.55
N ASN A 341 -13.92 11.77 10.67
CA ASN A 341 -14.05 12.79 9.64
C ASN A 341 -12.72 13.56 9.53
N PRO A 342 -12.04 13.48 8.38
CA PRO A 342 -10.75 14.16 8.22
C PRO A 342 -10.84 15.68 8.38
N LEU A 343 -12.05 16.26 8.26
CA LEU A 343 -12.29 17.68 8.54
C LEU A 343 -12.15 18.05 10.02
N ASN A 344 -12.22 17.08 10.95
CA ASN A 344 -12.21 17.36 12.39
C ASN A 344 -10.83 17.15 13.02
N TYR A 345 -10.10 16.08 12.67
CA TYR A 345 -8.81 15.77 13.30
C TYR A 345 -7.59 16.37 12.59
N LEU A 346 -7.65 16.57 11.26
CA LEU A 346 -6.53 17.17 10.50
C LEU A 346 -6.59 18.69 10.42
N ARG A 347 -7.58 19.33 11.05
CA ARG A 347 -7.75 20.78 11.03
C ARG A 347 -7.22 21.40 12.32
N PRO A 348 -6.07 22.07 12.30
CA PRO A 348 -5.60 22.84 13.44
C PRO A 348 -6.67 23.79 13.98
N THR A 349 -6.96 23.62 15.25
CA THR A 349 -7.99 24.36 16.01
C THR A 349 -7.50 25.74 16.45
N ALA A 350 -6.19 25.89 16.70
CA ALA A 350 -5.54 27.15 17.04
C ALA A 350 -4.85 27.81 15.82
N ALA A 351 -4.80 29.14 15.79
CA ALA A 351 -4.04 29.88 14.79
C ALA A 351 -2.53 29.56 14.85
N PRO A 352 -1.78 29.62 13.74
CA PRO A 352 -0.33 29.47 13.76
C PRO A 352 0.35 30.61 14.53
N SER A 353 1.41 30.29 15.28
CA SER A 353 2.26 31.31 15.91
C SER A 353 3.12 32.05 14.87
N ILE A 354 3.73 33.18 15.25
CA ILE A 354 4.67 33.91 14.37
C ILE A 354 5.81 32.99 13.89
N GLY A 355 6.39 32.19 14.79
CA GLY A 355 7.44 31.24 14.44
C GLY A 355 6.99 30.13 13.48
N ASN A 356 5.73 29.70 13.56
CA ASN A 356 5.15 28.74 12.60
C ASN A 356 4.99 29.36 11.20
N VAL A 357 4.69 30.66 11.12
CA VAL A 357 4.57 31.37 9.84
C VAL A 357 5.96 31.53 9.20
N GLU A 358 6.96 32.01 9.95
CA GLU A 358 8.33 32.17 9.44
C GLU A 358 8.96 30.84 9.01
N SER A 359 8.73 29.77 9.78
CA SER A 359 9.22 28.43 9.43
C SER A 359 8.53 27.91 8.17
N ALA A 360 7.23 28.16 8.02
CA ALA A 360 6.49 27.75 6.83
C ALA A 360 6.96 28.50 5.57
N GLU A 361 7.23 29.81 5.67
CA GLU A 361 7.78 30.60 4.56
C GLU A 361 9.15 30.08 4.13
N LYS A 362 10.04 29.76 5.08
CA LYS A 362 11.35 29.16 4.79
C LYS A 362 11.22 27.79 4.11
N ILE A 363 10.34 26.93 4.63
CA ILE A 363 10.12 25.58 4.08
C ILE A 363 9.56 25.70 2.66
N LEU A 364 8.47 26.45 2.46
CA LEU A 364 7.84 26.66 1.15
C LEU A 364 8.83 27.26 0.15
N GLY A 365 9.62 28.26 0.56
CA GLY A 365 10.68 28.84 -0.27
C GLY A 365 11.76 27.83 -0.66
N ARG A 366 12.19 26.96 0.27
CA ARG A 366 13.18 25.90 0.01
C ARG A 366 12.67 24.85 -0.97
N ILE A 367 11.40 24.48 -0.91
CA ILE A 367 10.76 23.58 -1.89
C ILE A 367 10.27 24.32 -3.15
N GLY A 368 10.53 25.63 -3.23
CA GLY A 368 10.30 26.45 -4.42
C GLY A 368 8.84 26.85 -4.65
N TYR A 369 7.97 26.76 -3.64
CA TYR A 369 6.58 27.21 -3.74
C TYR A 369 6.42 28.65 -3.26
N THR A 370 5.46 29.34 -3.87
CA THR A 370 5.09 30.73 -3.57
C THR A 370 3.64 30.80 -3.08
N PRO A 371 3.22 31.88 -2.41
CA PRO A 371 1.82 32.07 -2.04
C PRO A 371 0.85 31.99 -3.23
N ARG A 372 1.28 32.45 -4.41
CA ARG A 372 0.51 32.37 -5.65
C ARG A 372 0.19 30.94 -6.08
N ASP A 373 1.06 29.98 -5.75
CA ASP A 373 0.82 28.56 -6.03
C ASP A 373 -0.31 27.96 -5.17
N LEU A 374 -0.70 28.64 -4.07
CA LEU A 374 -1.78 28.23 -3.17
C LEU A 374 -3.10 28.92 -3.50
N GLU A 375 -3.10 30.03 -4.24
CA GLU A 375 -4.31 30.72 -4.69
C GLU A 375 -5.16 29.80 -5.58
N ARG A 376 -6.48 30.01 -5.58
CA ARG A 376 -7.46 29.22 -6.33
C ARG A 376 -8.38 30.16 -7.11
N GLN A 377 -8.78 29.72 -8.29
CA GLN A 377 -9.91 30.25 -9.06
C GLN A 377 -10.91 29.11 -9.35
N TYR A 378 -12.17 29.41 -9.62
CA TYR A 378 -13.10 28.38 -10.08
C TYR A 378 -12.70 27.88 -11.46
N LEU A 379 -12.70 26.56 -11.63
CA LEU A 379 -12.51 25.94 -12.94
C LEU A 379 -13.74 26.23 -13.81
N THR A 380 -13.52 26.63 -15.04
CA THR A 380 -14.59 26.89 -16.02
C THR A 380 -14.71 25.75 -17.03
N THR A 381 -15.87 25.61 -17.67
CA THR A 381 -16.14 24.48 -18.57
C THR A 381 -15.20 24.41 -19.77
N ASP A 382 -14.66 25.53 -20.24
CA ASP A 382 -13.64 25.63 -21.30
C ASP A 382 -12.26 25.09 -20.87
N GLN A 383 -12.02 24.94 -19.56
CA GLN A 383 -10.75 24.44 -19.00
C GLN A 383 -10.80 22.94 -18.71
N ILE A 384 -11.94 22.26 -18.95
CA ILE A 384 -12.04 20.82 -18.71
C ILE A 384 -11.17 20.08 -19.75
N PRO A 385 -10.20 19.26 -19.32
CA PRO A 385 -9.39 18.51 -20.27
C PRO A 385 -10.20 17.39 -20.91
N LYS A 386 -10.00 17.11 -22.20
CA LYS A 386 -10.76 16.08 -22.94
C LYS A 386 -10.77 14.71 -22.26
N ARG A 387 -9.64 14.32 -21.66
CA ARG A 387 -9.48 13.07 -20.90
C ARG A 387 -10.36 12.96 -19.65
N ALA A 388 -10.95 14.06 -19.19
CA ALA A 388 -11.92 14.06 -18.09
C ALA A 388 -13.36 13.83 -18.56
N ILE A 389 -13.65 14.04 -19.84
CA ILE A 389 -15.02 14.13 -20.38
C ILE A 389 -15.54 12.74 -20.74
N ILE A 390 -16.59 12.29 -20.06
CA ILE A 390 -17.35 11.09 -20.43
C ILE A 390 -18.42 11.43 -21.48
N TRP A 391 -19.03 12.61 -21.35
CA TRP A 391 -20.04 13.16 -22.26
C TRP A 391 -20.10 14.69 -22.13
N SER A 392 -20.33 15.41 -23.23
CA SER A 392 -20.62 16.85 -23.24
C SER A 392 -21.66 17.23 -24.29
N GLU A 393 -22.41 18.29 -24.03
CA GLU A 393 -23.40 18.84 -24.98
C GLU A 393 -22.72 19.30 -26.28
N GLU A 394 -21.54 19.93 -26.20
CA GLU A 394 -20.82 20.44 -27.38
C GLU A 394 -20.28 19.35 -28.31
N GLU A 395 -19.79 18.23 -27.78
CA GLU A 395 -19.28 17.12 -28.60
C GLU A 395 -20.40 16.45 -29.42
N THR A 396 -21.63 16.42 -28.88
CA THR A 396 -22.81 15.95 -29.63
C THR A 396 -23.19 16.88 -30.77
N ALA A 397 -23.05 18.20 -30.59
CA ALA A 397 -23.30 19.20 -31.62
C ALA A 397 -22.27 19.16 -32.76
N ILE A 398 -21.01 18.81 -32.45
CA ILE A 398 -19.92 18.63 -33.43
C ILE A 398 -20.13 17.35 -34.26
N LEU A 399 -20.50 16.24 -33.63
CA LEU A 399 -20.78 14.97 -34.31
C LEU A 399 -21.97 15.05 -35.28
N ASP A 400 -22.90 15.98 -35.05
CA ASP A 400 -24.07 16.21 -35.90
C ASP A 400 -23.84 17.32 -36.97
N GLY A 401 -22.60 17.80 -37.13
CA GLY A 401 -22.21 18.73 -38.19
C GLY A 401 -22.81 20.14 -38.06
N LYS A 402 -23.26 20.55 -36.87
CA LYS A 402 -24.00 21.81 -36.64
C LYS A 402 -23.11 23.00 -36.22
N VAL A 403 -21.80 22.82 -36.13
CA VAL A 403 -20.85 23.91 -35.80
C VAL A 403 -19.72 23.93 -36.82
N GLU A 404 -19.63 24.99 -37.63
CA GLU A 404 -18.41 25.31 -38.37
C GLU A 404 -17.32 25.68 -37.36
N VAL A 405 -16.26 24.87 -37.34
CA VAL A 405 -15.12 25.01 -36.44
C VAL A 405 -14.31 26.24 -36.85
N GLU A 406 -14.47 27.36 -36.16
CA GLU A 406 -13.45 28.42 -36.13
C GLU A 406 -12.27 27.94 -35.27
N GLN A 407 -11.39 27.13 -35.86
CA GLN A 407 -10.06 26.88 -35.35
C GLN A 407 -9.03 27.68 -36.15
N LEU A 408 -8.40 28.64 -35.45
CA LEU A 408 -6.95 28.87 -35.44
C LEU A 408 -6.18 28.35 -36.67
N SER A 409 -6.32 29.03 -37.80
CA SER A 409 -5.21 29.19 -38.74
C SER A 409 -5.39 30.48 -39.53
N LYS A 410 -4.38 31.35 -39.47
CA LYS A 410 -4.26 32.53 -40.35
C LYS A 410 -4.33 32.04 -41.80
N LYS A 411 -5.48 32.22 -42.47
CA LYS A 411 -5.62 32.16 -43.93
C LYS A 411 -6.15 33.50 -44.45
N PRO A 412 -5.71 33.94 -45.64
CA PRO A 412 -5.96 35.28 -46.13
C PRO A 412 -7.46 35.51 -46.44
N PRO A 413 -7.92 36.78 -46.44
CA PRO A 413 -9.34 37.10 -46.50
C PRO A 413 -9.93 36.64 -47.83
N LYS A 414 -11.03 35.86 -47.77
CA LYS A 414 -11.79 35.48 -48.96
C LYS A 414 -12.65 36.65 -49.42
N LEU A 415 -12.65 36.87 -50.74
CA LEU A 415 -13.23 38.01 -51.48
C LEU A 415 -14.76 38.19 -51.36
N PHE A 416 -15.48 37.31 -50.66
CA PHE A 416 -16.96 37.32 -50.56
C PHE A 416 -17.50 37.21 -49.12
N GLY A 417 -16.71 37.55 -48.10
CA GLY A 417 -17.14 37.52 -46.69
C GLY A 417 -18.31 38.46 -46.33
N SER A 418 -18.75 39.32 -47.26
CA SER A 418 -19.85 40.26 -47.06
C SER A 418 -21.21 39.77 -47.61
N VAL A 419 -21.29 38.56 -48.17
CA VAL A 419 -22.56 37.98 -48.63
C VAL A 419 -23.11 37.04 -47.57
N LEU A 420 -24.12 37.50 -46.82
CA LEU A 420 -24.83 36.68 -45.84
C LEU A 420 -25.70 35.63 -46.57
N PRO A 421 -25.52 34.32 -46.34
CA PRO A 421 -26.50 33.32 -46.75
C PRO A 421 -27.81 33.50 -45.96
N ALA A 422 -28.93 33.13 -46.58
CA ALA A 422 -30.26 33.22 -45.98
C ALA A 422 -30.30 32.53 -44.60
N THR A 423 -30.80 33.25 -43.61
CA THR A 423 -30.92 32.81 -42.22
C THR A 423 -31.68 31.49 -42.10
N HIS A 424 -30.96 30.40 -41.82
CA HIS A 424 -31.54 29.26 -41.13
C HIS A 424 -31.86 29.72 -39.72
N GLN A 425 -33.12 30.10 -39.50
CA GLN A 425 -33.65 30.28 -38.16
C GLN A 425 -33.42 28.97 -37.39
N ALA A 426 -32.62 29.04 -36.34
CA ALA A 426 -32.51 27.97 -35.36
C ALA A 426 -33.92 27.69 -34.82
N LYS A 427 -34.46 26.50 -35.13
CA LYS A 427 -35.65 26.00 -34.45
C LYS A 427 -35.29 25.89 -32.97
N GLY A 428 -35.85 26.79 -32.16
CA GLY A 428 -35.77 26.70 -30.71
C GLY A 428 -36.25 25.32 -30.25
N ASN A 429 -35.62 24.80 -29.19
CA ASN A 429 -36.00 23.54 -28.55
C ASN A 429 -37.51 23.53 -28.30
N ALA A 430 -38.25 22.75 -29.07
CA ALA A 430 -39.62 22.38 -28.71
C ALA A 430 -39.56 21.79 -27.29
N LEU A 431 -40.48 22.22 -26.41
CA LEU A 431 -40.58 21.70 -25.05
C LEU A 431 -40.61 20.17 -25.08
N LEU A 432 -39.56 19.52 -24.58
CA LEU A 432 -39.48 18.06 -24.49
C LEU A 432 -40.52 17.59 -23.47
N ASP A 433 -41.46 16.74 -23.90
CA ASP A 433 -42.52 16.23 -23.04
C ASP A 433 -42.15 14.86 -22.45
N PHE A 434 -41.75 14.86 -21.17
CA PHE A 434 -41.44 13.65 -20.41
C PHE A 434 -42.62 13.14 -19.55
N SER A 435 -43.83 13.72 -19.67
CA SER A 435 -44.97 13.40 -18.80
C SER A 435 -45.38 11.93 -18.82
N ASN A 436 -45.24 11.26 -19.96
CA ASN A 436 -45.59 9.85 -20.16
C ASN A 436 -44.37 8.90 -20.17
N VAL A 437 -43.18 9.38 -19.80
CA VAL A 437 -41.96 8.56 -19.78
C VAL A 437 -41.74 8.02 -18.37
N PRO A 438 -41.92 6.71 -18.13
CA PRO A 438 -41.71 6.15 -16.80
C PRO A 438 -40.23 6.21 -16.40
N THR A 439 -39.97 6.52 -15.13
CA THR A 439 -38.62 6.50 -14.58
C THR A 439 -38.19 5.07 -14.29
N THR A 440 -37.09 4.63 -14.89
CA THR A 440 -36.52 3.29 -14.70
C THR A 440 -35.23 3.35 -13.87
N LYS A 441 -34.97 2.35 -13.03
CA LYS A 441 -33.71 2.30 -12.27
C LYS A 441 -32.56 1.86 -13.17
N ILE A 442 -31.39 2.49 -13.04
CA ILE A 442 -30.17 2.14 -13.78
C ILE A 442 -28.93 2.27 -12.89
N SER A 443 -27.86 1.54 -13.22
CA SER A 443 -26.53 1.77 -12.64
C SER A 443 -25.75 2.82 -13.44
N MET A 444 -24.79 3.49 -12.79
CA MET A 444 -23.93 4.46 -13.45
C MET A 444 -23.14 3.83 -14.60
N ARG A 445 -22.57 2.64 -14.42
CA ARG A 445 -21.88 1.91 -15.50
C ARG A 445 -22.76 1.57 -16.68
N LYS A 446 -24.01 1.14 -16.44
CA LYS A 446 -24.96 0.88 -17.54
C LYS A 446 -25.32 2.16 -18.28
N LEU A 447 -25.54 3.27 -17.55
CA LEU A 447 -25.79 4.56 -18.16
C LEU A 447 -24.63 4.96 -19.08
N VAL A 448 -23.40 4.95 -18.56
CA VAL A 448 -22.22 5.39 -19.31
C VAL A 448 -21.90 4.46 -20.48
N LEU A 449 -21.88 3.15 -20.26
CA LEU A 449 -21.41 2.19 -21.27
C LEU A 449 -22.47 1.85 -22.31
N LYS A 450 -23.78 1.92 -21.98
CA LYS A 450 -24.85 1.48 -22.88
C LYS A 450 -25.77 2.59 -23.39
N VAL A 451 -25.92 3.69 -22.65
CA VAL A 451 -26.88 4.74 -23.00
C VAL A 451 -26.17 5.92 -23.66
N LEU A 452 -25.10 6.44 -23.06
CA LEU A 452 -24.50 7.73 -23.45
C LEU A 452 -23.97 7.81 -24.89
N SER A 453 -23.73 6.68 -25.58
CA SER A 453 -23.25 6.67 -26.96
C SER A 453 -24.20 7.31 -27.97
N ASP A 454 -25.51 7.31 -27.71
CA ASP A 454 -26.53 7.88 -28.60
C ASP A 454 -27.23 9.11 -27.99
N VAL A 455 -26.68 9.69 -26.92
CA VAL A 455 -27.34 10.78 -26.18
C VAL A 455 -26.98 12.14 -26.75
N GLU A 456 -28.01 12.94 -27.06
CA GLU A 456 -27.89 14.34 -27.51
C GLU A 456 -28.12 15.33 -26.37
N TYR A 457 -28.95 14.98 -25.38
CA TYR A 457 -29.30 15.90 -24.29
C TYR A 457 -29.57 15.17 -22.99
N ILE A 458 -29.13 15.77 -21.87
CA ILE A 458 -29.33 15.28 -20.51
C ILE A 458 -29.81 16.43 -19.62
N GLU A 459 -30.82 16.19 -18.80
CA GLU A 459 -31.19 17.06 -17.66
C GLU A 459 -31.22 16.24 -16.37
N ALA A 460 -30.81 16.84 -15.25
CA ALA A 460 -30.83 16.22 -13.94
C ALA A 460 -31.86 16.91 -13.04
N PHE A 461 -32.52 16.12 -12.19
CA PHE A 461 -33.51 16.65 -11.24
C PHE A 461 -32.84 17.20 -10.00
N ILE A 462 -33.26 18.39 -9.58
CA ILE A 462 -32.84 19.01 -8.32
C ILE A 462 -33.90 18.72 -7.26
N PRO A 463 -33.55 18.02 -6.17
CA PRO A 463 -34.50 17.68 -5.11
C PRO A 463 -34.99 18.92 -4.34
N ALA A 464 -36.05 18.75 -3.55
CA ALA A 464 -36.51 19.75 -2.58
C ALA A 464 -35.57 19.84 -1.38
N GLU A 465 -34.96 18.71 -1.03
CA GLU A 465 -34.04 18.56 0.09
C GLU A 465 -32.73 19.33 -0.14
N PRO A 466 -32.05 19.77 0.95
CA PRO A 466 -30.74 20.39 0.85
C PRO A 466 -29.74 19.50 0.09
N ILE A 467 -28.95 20.12 -0.80
CA ILE A 467 -27.95 19.46 -1.64
C ILE A 467 -26.52 19.80 -1.19
N GLY A 468 -25.57 18.93 -1.56
CA GLY A 468 -24.14 19.16 -1.42
C GLY A 468 -23.47 19.11 -2.80
N PRO A 469 -23.55 20.20 -3.59
CA PRO A 469 -22.92 20.24 -4.89
C PRO A 469 -21.39 20.29 -4.74
N TYR A 470 -20.71 19.71 -5.71
CA TYR A 470 -19.27 19.81 -5.86
C TYR A 470 -18.93 21.00 -6.75
N PHE A 471 -17.83 21.68 -6.43
CA PHE A 471 -17.26 22.78 -7.20
C PHE A 471 -15.81 22.46 -7.49
N PHE A 472 -15.41 22.57 -8.76
CA PHE A 472 -14.02 22.40 -9.14
C PHE A 472 -13.30 23.75 -9.14
N THR A 473 -12.08 23.74 -8.64
CA THR A 473 -11.18 24.89 -8.56
C THR A 473 -9.87 24.54 -9.23
N THR A 474 -9.08 25.53 -9.60
CA THR A 474 -7.76 25.34 -10.20
C THR A 474 -6.82 26.45 -9.73
N GLY A 475 -5.51 26.25 -9.85
CA GLY A 475 -4.52 27.32 -9.69
C GLY A 475 -4.56 28.30 -10.86
N HIS A 476 -3.84 29.41 -10.74
CA HIS A 476 -3.63 30.34 -11.86
C HIS A 476 -2.71 29.75 -12.92
N ASP A 477 -2.70 30.36 -14.10
CA ASP A 477 -1.68 30.07 -15.10
C ASP A 477 -0.29 30.26 -14.49
N ASP A 478 0.65 29.39 -14.87
CA ASP A 478 2.02 29.31 -14.37
C ASP A 478 2.19 28.90 -12.88
N THR A 479 1.12 28.46 -12.20
CA THR A 479 1.21 27.95 -10.83
C THR A 479 1.55 26.47 -10.77
N LYS A 480 2.23 26.08 -9.70
CA LYS A 480 2.68 24.70 -9.47
C LYS A 480 1.54 23.82 -8.96
N PRO A 481 1.56 22.51 -9.26
CA PRO A 481 0.62 21.58 -8.68
C PRO A 481 0.87 21.37 -7.18
N ILE A 482 -0.21 21.42 -6.37
CA ILE A 482 -0.11 21.31 -4.90
C ILE A 482 -0.82 20.09 -4.28
N MET A 483 -1.57 19.33 -5.08
CA MET A 483 -2.30 18.15 -4.59
C MET A 483 -1.45 16.89 -4.74
N SER A 484 -1.62 15.93 -3.83
CA SER A 484 -0.92 14.64 -3.78
C SER A 484 -1.14 13.75 -5.01
N PHE A 485 -2.19 14.05 -5.79
CA PHE A 485 -2.54 13.38 -7.04
C PHE A 485 -2.10 14.13 -8.30
N HIS A 486 -1.41 15.26 -8.17
CA HIS A 486 -0.85 15.94 -9.34
C HIS A 486 0.56 15.41 -9.67
N GLY A 487 0.79 15.12 -10.96
CA GLY A 487 2.12 14.92 -11.52
C GLY A 487 2.88 16.23 -11.80
N GLU A 488 4.18 16.12 -12.10
CA GLU A 488 4.97 17.26 -12.57
C GLU A 488 4.47 17.70 -13.96
N GLY A 489 4.21 19.01 -14.14
CA GLY A 489 3.62 19.55 -15.37
C GLY A 489 2.14 19.20 -15.58
N SER A 490 1.47 18.64 -14.58
CA SER A 490 0.03 18.32 -14.65
C SER A 490 -0.87 19.55 -14.39
N HIS A 491 -2.18 19.37 -14.56
CA HIS A 491 -3.22 20.30 -14.13
C HIS A 491 -3.12 20.64 -12.64
N THR A 492 -3.69 21.78 -12.27
CA THR A 492 -3.75 22.24 -10.87
C THR A 492 -5.16 22.13 -10.28
N ALA A 493 -6.06 21.43 -10.98
CA ALA A 493 -7.46 21.30 -10.61
C ALA A 493 -7.69 20.47 -9.33
N SER A 494 -8.63 20.91 -8.51
CA SER A 494 -9.09 20.22 -7.30
C SER A 494 -10.59 20.46 -7.11
N TRP A 495 -11.16 19.96 -6.01
CA TRP A 495 -12.58 20.13 -5.73
C TRP A 495 -12.85 20.43 -4.27
N TYR A 496 -14.02 21.00 -4.02
CA TYR A 496 -14.63 21.02 -2.70
C TYR A 496 -16.13 20.73 -2.78
N THR A 497 -16.71 20.38 -1.65
CA THR A 497 -18.17 20.32 -1.43
C THR A 497 -18.49 21.07 -0.15
N TRP A 498 -19.72 21.52 0.03
CA TRP A 498 -20.15 22.11 1.28
C TRP A 498 -20.12 21.08 2.41
N GLY A 499 -19.60 21.49 3.58
CA GLY A 499 -19.57 20.63 4.78
C GLY A 499 -20.96 20.35 5.35
N ILE A 500 -21.94 21.20 5.06
CA ILE A 500 -23.35 21.02 5.41
C ILE A 500 -24.17 21.21 4.14
N LYS A 501 -25.04 20.24 3.83
CA LYS A 501 -25.97 20.34 2.70
C LYS A 501 -26.85 21.58 2.88
N SER A 502 -26.98 22.37 1.82
CA SER A 502 -27.68 23.65 1.85
C SER A 502 -28.74 23.73 0.76
N PRO A 503 -29.71 24.66 0.85
CA PRO A 503 -30.72 24.84 -0.19
C PRO A 503 -30.10 25.09 -1.57
N ALA A 504 -30.75 24.58 -2.63
CA ALA A 504 -30.20 24.59 -4.00
C ALA A 504 -29.93 26.00 -4.56
N ASN A 505 -30.65 27.03 -4.08
CA ASN A 505 -30.46 28.41 -4.50
C ASN A 505 -29.09 28.99 -4.13
N HIS A 506 -28.40 28.45 -3.12
CA HIS A 506 -27.01 28.82 -2.78
C HIS A 506 -26.01 28.38 -3.87
N ALA A 507 -26.42 27.47 -4.76
CA ALA A 507 -25.66 27.07 -5.93
C ALA A 507 -26.23 27.68 -7.23
N ASN A 508 -27.09 28.70 -7.11
CA ASN A 508 -27.85 29.29 -8.23
C ASN A 508 -28.76 28.27 -8.96
N LEU A 509 -29.27 27.27 -8.23
CA LEU A 509 -30.20 26.28 -8.74
C LEU A 509 -31.59 26.45 -8.11
N LYS A 510 -32.63 26.01 -8.83
CA LYS A 510 -34.00 25.98 -8.30
C LYS A 510 -34.36 24.57 -7.87
N ALA A 511 -34.87 24.42 -6.66
CA ALA A 511 -35.38 23.14 -6.15
C ALA A 511 -36.59 22.66 -6.97
N GLU A 512 -36.78 21.35 -7.03
CA GLU A 512 -37.88 20.68 -7.76
C GLU A 512 -37.92 21.01 -9.25
N THR A 513 -36.75 21.26 -9.86
CA THR A 513 -36.64 21.52 -11.30
C THR A 513 -35.66 20.58 -11.98
N TRP A 514 -35.85 20.43 -13.29
CA TRP A 514 -34.89 19.77 -14.16
C TRP A 514 -33.91 20.80 -14.71
N VAL A 515 -32.62 20.51 -14.56
CA VAL A 515 -31.54 21.41 -14.96
C VAL A 515 -30.68 20.70 -16.01
N PRO A 516 -30.40 21.34 -17.16
CA PRO A 516 -29.55 20.76 -18.19
C PRO A 516 -28.16 20.39 -17.63
N VAL A 517 -27.66 19.23 -18.01
CA VAL A 517 -26.28 18.82 -17.74
C VAL A 517 -25.43 19.26 -18.94
N THR A 518 -24.38 20.03 -18.69
CA THR A 518 -23.46 20.47 -19.76
C THR A 518 -22.37 19.45 -20.02
N HIS A 519 -21.89 18.79 -18.96
CA HIS A 519 -20.83 17.79 -19.00
C HIS A 519 -21.07 16.70 -17.97
N LEU A 520 -20.72 15.46 -18.32
CA LEU A 520 -20.46 14.38 -17.37
C LEU A 520 -18.96 14.11 -17.37
N ILE A 521 -18.30 14.34 -16.23
CA ILE A 521 -16.83 14.29 -16.13
C ILE A 521 -16.36 13.47 -14.94
N THR A 522 -15.11 13.00 -14.98
CA THR A 522 -14.40 12.42 -13.83
C THR A 522 -13.84 13.51 -12.92
N PHE A 523 -13.48 13.15 -11.68
CA PHE A 523 -12.84 14.08 -10.73
C PHE A 523 -11.34 14.27 -11.00
N PRO A 524 -10.73 15.40 -10.58
CA PRO A 524 -9.34 15.75 -10.92
C PRO A 524 -8.29 14.68 -10.58
N HIS A 525 -8.45 13.93 -9.49
CA HIS A 525 -7.49 12.88 -9.11
C HIS A 525 -7.46 11.69 -10.08
N MET A 526 -8.38 11.63 -11.04
CA MET A 526 -8.50 10.58 -12.05
C MET A 526 -7.96 11.00 -13.43
N TRP A 527 -7.68 12.29 -13.66
CA TRP A 527 -7.42 12.81 -15.00
C TRP A 527 -6.06 12.41 -15.56
N ASP A 528 -5.06 12.20 -14.71
CA ASP A 528 -3.70 11.81 -15.10
C ASP A 528 -3.44 10.30 -15.12
N GLU A 529 -4.23 9.54 -14.37
CA GLU A 529 -3.94 8.12 -14.13
C GLU A 529 -4.70 7.19 -15.07
N PHE A 530 -5.84 7.64 -15.61
CA PHE A 530 -6.61 6.88 -16.60
C PHE A 530 -6.34 7.38 -18.02
N GLU A 531 -6.15 6.45 -18.95
CA GLU A 531 -6.00 6.76 -20.38
C GLU A 531 -7.34 7.24 -20.98
N SER A 532 -8.44 6.63 -20.51
CA SER A 532 -9.80 7.00 -20.88
C SER A 532 -10.64 7.31 -19.64
N PRO A 533 -11.52 8.34 -19.66
CA PRO A 533 -12.42 8.61 -18.54
C PRO A 533 -13.40 7.45 -18.24
N ARG A 534 -13.57 6.50 -19.18
CA ARG A 534 -14.38 5.28 -18.99
C ARG A 534 -13.62 4.14 -18.30
N ASP A 535 -12.31 4.25 -18.14
CA ASP A 535 -11.49 3.26 -17.40
C ASP A 535 -11.90 3.17 -15.92
N CYS A 536 -12.63 4.17 -15.42
CA CYS A 536 -13.21 4.15 -14.08
C CYS A 536 -14.26 3.03 -13.84
N PHE A 537 -14.64 2.30 -14.90
CA PHE A 537 -15.51 1.11 -14.85
C PHE A 537 -14.77 -0.20 -15.15
N ASP A 538 -13.45 -0.15 -15.29
CA ASP A 538 -12.61 -1.35 -15.43
C ASP A 538 -12.10 -1.74 -14.04
N ASP A 539 -12.46 -2.93 -13.57
CA ASP A 539 -12.19 -3.34 -12.19
C ASP A 539 -10.69 -3.57 -11.95
N GLU A 540 -9.92 -4.07 -12.93
CA GLU A 540 -8.47 -4.24 -12.81
C GLU A 540 -7.75 -2.89 -12.73
N LYS A 541 -8.13 -1.94 -13.59
CA LYS A 541 -7.57 -0.58 -13.55
C LYS A 541 -7.95 0.18 -12.28
N VAL A 542 -9.17 -0.01 -11.78
CA VAL A 542 -9.64 0.61 -10.54
C VAL A 542 -8.91 0.04 -9.32
N ASP A 543 -8.67 -1.27 -9.28
CA ASP A 543 -7.94 -1.90 -8.17
C ASP A 543 -6.46 -1.48 -8.15
N ALA A 544 -5.87 -1.22 -9.32
CA ALA A 544 -4.52 -0.67 -9.45
C ALA A 544 -4.42 0.85 -9.21
N PHE A 545 -5.55 1.56 -9.06
CA PHE A 545 -5.58 3.02 -9.00
C PHE A 545 -4.98 3.55 -7.68
N LYS A 546 -3.84 4.23 -7.79
CA LYS A 546 -3.05 4.75 -6.66
C LYS A 546 -3.83 5.67 -5.71
N TYR A 547 -4.82 6.38 -6.23
CA TYR A 547 -5.60 7.37 -5.48
C TYR A 547 -7.00 6.88 -5.09
N LEU A 548 -7.21 5.55 -5.05
CA LEU A 548 -8.50 4.93 -4.69
C LEU A 548 -9.04 5.38 -3.32
N ARG A 549 -8.17 5.83 -2.41
CA ARG A 549 -8.57 6.47 -1.13
C ARG A 549 -9.50 7.69 -1.30
N HIS A 550 -9.48 8.35 -2.46
CA HIS A 550 -10.36 9.47 -2.81
C HIS A 550 -11.63 9.02 -3.57
N ASN A 551 -11.85 7.71 -3.69
CA ASN A 551 -12.98 7.05 -4.37
C ASN A 551 -12.98 7.25 -5.90
N ILE A 552 -13.74 6.44 -6.62
CA ILE A 552 -14.06 6.69 -8.03
C ILE A 552 -15.29 7.59 -8.07
N SER A 553 -15.17 8.76 -8.70
CA SER A 553 -16.17 9.83 -8.60
C SER A 553 -16.43 10.50 -9.95
N LEU A 554 -17.71 10.70 -10.26
CA LEU A 554 -18.20 11.41 -11.45
C LEU A 554 -19.00 12.65 -11.05
N LEU A 555 -18.98 13.68 -11.90
CA LEU A 555 -19.72 14.92 -11.72
C LEU A 555 -20.67 15.18 -12.89
N PHE A 556 -21.96 15.32 -12.59
CA PHE A 556 -22.93 15.94 -13.50
C PHE A 556 -22.81 17.45 -13.38
N CYS A 557 -22.13 18.08 -14.33
CA CYS A 557 -21.99 19.53 -14.38
C CYS A 557 -23.30 20.17 -14.80
N LEU A 558 -23.89 20.99 -13.94
CA LEU A 558 -25.22 21.54 -14.13
C LEU A 558 -25.15 22.95 -14.72
N LYS A 559 -25.99 23.23 -15.71
CA LYS A 559 -26.09 24.54 -16.34
C LYS A 559 -26.44 25.61 -15.30
N HIS A 560 -25.68 26.70 -15.32
CA HIS A 560 -25.79 27.83 -14.38
C HIS A 560 -25.53 27.51 -12.89
N CYS A 561 -25.11 26.30 -12.55
CA CYS A 561 -24.66 25.97 -11.20
C CYS A 561 -23.37 26.73 -10.88
N LYS A 562 -23.35 27.48 -9.78
CA LYS A 562 -22.19 28.26 -9.34
C LYS A 562 -22.23 28.55 -7.85
N GLU A 563 -21.07 28.74 -7.23
CA GLU A 563 -21.01 29.23 -5.86
C GLU A 563 -21.47 30.70 -5.83
N THR A 564 -22.59 30.98 -5.15
CA THR A 564 -23.12 32.35 -5.04
C THR A 564 -22.50 33.14 -3.89
N SER A 565 -21.79 32.49 -2.97
CA SER A 565 -21.07 33.19 -1.91
C SER A 565 -19.97 34.07 -2.51
N SER A 566 -19.96 35.35 -2.14
CA SER A 566 -18.89 36.29 -2.51
C SER A 566 -17.58 36.02 -1.78
N THR A 567 -17.63 35.27 -0.68
CA THR A 567 -16.46 34.94 0.15
C THR A 567 -16.47 33.46 0.47
N ARG A 568 -15.79 32.67 -0.38
CA ARG A 568 -15.50 31.26 -0.13
C ARG A 568 -14.00 31.13 0.03
N GLU A 569 -13.58 30.59 1.17
CA GLU A 569 -12.18 30.25 1.48
C GLU A 569 -11.55 29.45 0.34
N LEU A 570 -10.22 29.42 0.24
CA LEU A 570 -9.51 28.69 -0.83
C LEU A 570 -9.76 27.17 -0.83
N CYS A 571 -10.41 26.64 0.21
CA CYS A 571 -10.74 25.22 0.36
C CYS A 571 -9.53 24.29 0.15
N LEU A 572 -8.35 24.68 0.65
CA LEU A 572 -7.15 23.85 0.62
C LEU A 572 -7.22 22.80 1.75
N PHE A 573 -7.61 21.58 1.40
CA PHE A 573 -7.76 20.51 2.38
C PHE A 573 -6.41 19.80 2.64
N PRO A 574 -5.94 19.73 3.90
CA PRO A 574 -4.68 19.05 4.24
C PRO A 574 -4.57 17.60 3.75
N THR A 575 -5.69 16.90 3.61
CA THR A 575 -5.80 15.52 3.11
C THR A 575 -5.53 15.38 1.61
N LEU A 576 -5.72 16.44 0.84
CA LEU A 576 -5.49 16.43 -0.61
C LEU A 576 -4.09 16.93 -0.96
N LEU A 577 -3.48 17.76 -0.11
CA LEU A 577 -2.15 18.36 -0.31
C LEU A 577 -1.01 17.33 -0.40
N ARG A 578 0.05 17.68 -1.12
CA ARG A 578 1.29 16.87 -1.22
C ARG A 578 1.93 16.65 0.17
N GLY A 579 2.63 15.52 0.30
CA GLY A 579 3.28 15.11 1.55
C GLY A 579 4.32 16.11 2.06
N GLU A 580 5.01 16.79 1.16
CA GLU A 580 6.01 17.83 1.47
C GLU A 580 5.43 19.03 2.24
N PHE A 581 4.11 19.24 2.21
CA PHE A 581 3.45 20.30 2.96
C PHE A 581 3.05 19.90 4.38
N HIS A 582 3.29 18.65 4.81
CA HIS A 582 2.81 18.13 6.09
C HIS A 582 3.22 18.99 7.28
N SER A 583 4.48 19.42 7.36
CA SER A 583 5.01 20.24 8.46
C SER A 583 4.44 21.66 8.50
N VAL A 584 3.84 22.13 7.41
CA VAL A 584 3.32 23.51 7.27
C VAL A 584 1.79 23.57 7.07
N ARG A 585 1.10 22.43 7.21
CA ARG A 585 -0.37 22.32 7.04
C ARG A 585 -1.15 23.37 7.83
N LYS A 586 -0.73 23.62 9.08
CA LYS A 586 -1.36 24.61 9.96
C LYS A 586 -1.33 26.03 9.38
N THR A 587 -0.21 26.42 8.77
CA THR A 587 -0.06 27.73 8.14
C THR A 587 -0.83 27.79 6.83
N ILE A 588 -0.82 26.73 6.01
CA ILE A 588 -1.59 26.66 4.77
C ILE A 588 -3.10 26.72 5.03
N GLU A 589 -3.59 26.05 6.08
CA GLU A 589 -5.01 26.12 6.44
C GLU A 589 -5.41 27.53 6.89
N ALA A 590 -4.56 28.20 7.69
CA ALA A 590 -4.80 29.59 8.07
C ALA A 590 -4.76 30.54 6.86
N PHE A 591 -3.88 30.31 5.89
CA PHE A 591 -3.85 31.01 4.61
C PHE A 591 -5.15 30.77 3.82
N SER A 592 -5.58 29.51 3.72
CA SER A 592 -6.82 29.11 3.05
C SER A 592 -8.05 29.81 3.61
N LYS A 593 -8.14 29.95 4.94
CA LYS A 593 -9.24 30.63 5.64
C LYS A 593 -9.32 32.13 5.37
N LYS A 594 -8.18 32.76 5.05
CA LYS A 594 -8.11 34.20 4.75
C LYS A 594 -8.28 34.51 3.27
N GLY A 595 -7.81 33.63 2.39
CA GLY A 595 -7.94 33.77 0.95
C GLY A 595 -9.38 33.53 0.47
N ASN A 596 -9.68 33.97 -0.75
CA ASN A 596 -10.95 33.68 -1.40
C ASN A 596 -10.70 33.05 -2.77
N ILE A 597 -11.53 32.08 -3.15
CA ILE A 597 -11.50 31.52 -4.50
C ILE A 597 -11.95 32.62 -5.47
N GLU A 598 -11.13 32.92 -6.48
CA GLU A 598 -11.45 33.91 -7.49
C GLU A 598 -12.62 33.46 -8.37
N GLN A 599 -13.58 34.35 -8.56
CA GLN A 599 -14.74 34.14 -9.42
C GLN A 599 -14.31 34.28 -10.89
N PRO A 600 -14.78 33.41 -11.79
CA PRO A 600 -14.44 33.51 -13.19
C PRO A 600 -15.15 34.71 -13.83
N ASP A 601 -14.73 35.09 -15.04
CA ASP A 601 -15.40 36.10 -15.84
C ASP A 601 -16.92 35.87 -15.89
N LYS A 602 -17.71 36.96 -15.90
CA LYS A 602 -19.19 36.92 -15.77
C LYS A 602 -19.91 35.98 -16.76
N ASN A 603 -19.29 35.68 -17.90
CA ASN A 603 -19.87 34.86 -18.95
C ASN A 603 -19.40 33.39 -18.93
N LYS A 604 -18.43 33.04 -18.09
CA LYS A 604 -17.90 31.67 -18.01
C LYS A 604 -18.70 30.84 -17.01
N GLN A 605 -19.04 29.61 -17.40
CA GLN A 605 -19.73 28.67 -16.53
C GLN A 605 -18.72 27.94 -15.64
N GLN A 606 -18.99 27.92 -14.33
CA GLN A 606 -18.23 27.11 -13.37
C GLN A 606 -18.48 25.62 -13.57
N VAL A 607 -17.46 24.82 -13.31
CA VAL A 607 -17.59 23.36 -13.23
C VAL A 607 -18.13 23.00 -11.85
N ALA A 608 -19.46 22.88 -11.78
CA ALA A 608 -20.17 22.56 -10.54
C ALA A 608 -21.44 21.73 -10.78
N GLY A 609 -21.80 20.91 -9.80
CA GLY A 609 -23.04 20.13 -9.87
C GLY A 609 -23.10 18.93 -8.93
N LEU A 610 -23.81 17.87 -9.35
CA LEU A 610 -24.09 16.70 -8.51
C LEU A 610 -23.04 15.61 -8.70
N GLY A 611 -22.38 15.22 -7.61
CA GLY A 611 -21.38 14.14 -7.62
C GLY A 611 -22.01 12.77 -7.37
N PHE A 612 -21.43 11.73 -7.98
CA PHE A 612 -21.84 10.33 -7.79
C PHE A 612 -20.59 9.44 -7.65
N LYS A 613 -20.52 8.60 -6.60
CA LYS A 613 -19.30 7.86 -6.23
C LYS A 613 -19.53 6.35 -6.05
N LYS A 614 -18.48 5.54 -6.25
CA LYS A 614 -18.52 4.05 -6.22
C LYS A 614 -18.81 3.48 -4.83
N ASN A 615 -18.05 3.87 -3.82
CA ASN A 615 -18.08 3.25 -2.47
C ASN A 615 -18.70 4.14 -1.38
N GLU A 616 -19.61 5.04 -1.74
CA GLU A 616 -20.32 5.89 -0.79
C GLU A 616 -21.82 5.77 -1.08
N SER A 617 -22.68 5.86 -0.05
CA SER A 617 -24.13 5.95 -0.23
C SER A 617 -24.48 7.29 -0.90
N SER A 618 -24.26 7.33 -2.22
CA SER A 618 -24.53 8.49 -3.05
C SER A 618 -26.04 8.66 -3.13
N PRO A 619 -26.57 9.88 -2.97
CA PRO A 619 -27.99 10.11 -3.16
C PRO A 619 -28.40 9.71 -4.58
N GLU A 620 -29.62 9.18 -4.71
CA GLU A 620 -30.20 8.87 -6.02
C GLU A 620 -30.19 10.12 -6.91
N ILE A 621 -29.62 10.01 -8.11
CA ILE A 621 -29.66 11.08 -9.11
C ILE A 621 -30.68 10.68 -10.19
N LYS A 622 -31.70 11.51 -10.38
CA LYS A 622 -32.66 11.32 -11.47
C LYS A 622 -32.22 12.12 -12.68
N VAL A 623 -32.17 11.47 -13.83
CA VAL A 623 -31.82 12.09 -15.11
C VAL A 623 -32.87 11.80 -16.17
N ARG A 624 -33.10 12.76 -17.05
CA ARG A 624 -33.88 12.60 -18.27
C ARG A 624 -32.99 12.84 -19.46
N ILE A 625 -33.21 12.05 -20.50
CA ILE A 625 -32.30 11.94 -21.62
C ILE A 625 -33.09 11.96 -22.92
N LYS A 626 -32.55 12.66 -23.93
CA LYS A 626 -32.99 12.61 -25.33
C LYS A 626 -31.85 12.01 -26.17
N THR A 627 -32.14 10.95 -26.92
CA THR A 627 -31.18 10.40 -27.89
C THR A 627 -31.18 11.19 -29.20
N LYS A 628 -30.17 10.99 -30.05
CA LYS A 628 -30.11 11.58 -31.39
C LYS A 628 -31.30 11.18 -32.27
N GLY A 629 -31.83 9.97 -32.06
CA GLY A 629 -33.07 9.50 -32.68
C GLY A 629 -34.36 10.13 -32.14
N GLY A 630 -34.27 11.04 -31.16
CA GLY A 630 -35.41 11.71 -30.53
C GLY A 630 -36.11 10.89 -29.45
N GLN A 631 -35.56 9.73 -29.07
CA GLN A 631 -36.14 8.91 -28.01
C GLN A 631 -35.94 9.59 -26.64
N LEU A 632 -37.02 9.68 -25.88
CA LEU A 632 -37.02 10.21 -24.51
C LEU A 632 -36.93 9.07 -23.51
N SER A 633 -36.07 9.20 -22.50
CA SER A 633 -35.90 8.24 -21.41
C SER A 633 -35.75 8.95 -20.07
N SER A 634 -36.25 8.35 -19.01
CA SER A 634 -36.13 8.83 -17.63
C SER A 634 -35.49 7.74 -16.77
N TYR A 635 -34.44 8.09 -16.04
CA TYR A 635 -33.65 7.16 -15.23
C TYR A 635 -33.48 7.67 -13.80
N ALA A 636 -33.50 6.73 -12.85
CA ALA A 636 -33.05 6.92 -11.48
C ALA A 636 -31.75 6.13 -11.28
N ILE A 637 -30.65 6.84 -11.05
CA ILE A 637 -29.33 6.25 -10.86
C ILE A 637 -29.17 5.92 -9.39
N THR A 638 -29.18 4.63 -9.06
CA THR A 638 -29.26 4.16 -7.67
C THR A 638 -27.97 3.52 -7.16
N ILE A 639 -27.11 3.05 -8.07
CA ILE A 639 -25.84 2.38 -7.75
C ILE A 639 -24.78 2.75 -8.79
N PHE A 640 -23.52 2.65 -8.40
CA PHE A 640 -22.40 2.88 -9.32
C PHE A 640 -22.21 1.71 -10.29
N GLU A 641 -22.10 0.50 -9.71
CA GLU A 641 -21.58 -0.75 -10.28
C GLU A 641 -20.34 -0.59 -11.14
#